data_AF-W4L373-F1
#
_entry.id   AF-W4L373-F1
#
_cell.length_a   1.000
_cell.length_b   1.000
_cell.length_c   1.000
_cell.angle_alpha   90.00
_cell.angle_beta   90.00
_cell.angle_gamma   90.00
#
_symmetry.space_group_name_H-M   'P 1'
#
loop_
_entity.id
_entity.type
_entity.pdbx_description
1 polymer ?
#
loop_
_entity_poly.entity_id
_entity_poly.type
_entity_poly.pdbx_seq_one_letter_code
_entity_poly.pdbx_strand_id
1 'polypeptide(L)'
;MTLSSRLELDQVKSVLQLYCRALSGAPLEVLDTQGAAQQNMGWVDEDAASTDGTKIFLPPVVDRYAETQHNFDWFKVVATHQVAHVEFGSFTFQFETPSTVFTDRRGQRERDASQPLTDPDASNRLGPRQAYTEIGRFLHLFVHRRLAFDLFTILEDCRLDYRIAVEYPGIRLAASRVQAESLGSRPKIDTLPVQEALVELLIHMSLEHFTALPVPQLYEAAVIMLARIVHALRTPRATVEDAAEATLRAYEIISRIPNESQPAHQWQPSDLSEPGPFSEAAYEALIADLQAKSLAQEHHPYDAPEPVDYRGDFKPEMVQLLAQLQMDADQPEEVESLSQEMLEQVLQESVELMGDADQEPIDPSALAQTIMQERGAPASQDQSEPGPKPQLPDDEPGESLLPRDPNTYAYDEWDFYAAAYRPRWCLIKEDILEEGDPTFYNEALLQHHALLSHIKRQFERIMPERFRKTYRLVDGEDVDLNAAIEAWADLRMHVPPDDKVYWRRHRIQRDVAVVFLLDMSASTAEPIYVGNASPDEQNAPHAAATYATWRRHRDARSRSDFKRIIDIAKESTALLTQALESIGDTYGIYGFSGYGRENVEFYVIKDLTERFGERTKRRIDKISPLHATRMGPAIRHAITKLEQQSASTKILFLLSDGRPQDRGYSRKGAEKEYAVQDTHMALLEAKQKGCRSHTEATN
;
A
#
# COMPACT_ATOMS: atom_id res chain seq x y z
N MET A 1 -8.47 36.84 0.40
CA MET A 1 -8.73 35.43 0.04
C MET A 1 -7.48 34.66 0.41
N THR A 2 -7.43 34.12 1.62
CA THR A 2 -6.36 33.21 2.04
C THR A 2 -6.61 31.90 1.30
N LEU A 3 -5.76 31.59 0.33
CA LEU A 3 -5.69 30.25 -0.24
C LEU A 3 -5.47 29.29 0.94
N SER A 4 -6.36 28.30 1.08
CA SER A 4 -6.25 27.29 2.13
C SER A 4 -4.89 26.60 2.01
N SER A 5 -4.13 26.57 3.11
CA SER A 5 -2.82 25.93 3.20
C SER A 5 -2.90 24.40 3.29
N ARG A 6 -4.07 23.90 3.70
CA ARG A 6 -4.48 22.50 3.71
C ARG A 6 -4.05 21.75 2.45
N LEU A 7 -3.39 20.62 2.65
CA LEU A 7 -2.92 19.72 1.60
C LEU A 7 -3.56 18.35 1.79
N GLU A 8 -4.20 17.84 0.75
CA GLU A 8 -4.80 16.50 0.73
C GLU A 8 -3.79 15.48 0.17
N LEU A 9 -3.74 14.30 0.76
CA LEU A 9 -2.83 13.23 0.36
C LEU A 9 -3.01 12.88 -1.12
N ASP A 10 -4.24 12.77 -1.61
CA ASP A 10 -4.54 12.43 -3.01
C ASP A 10 -3.87 13.35 -4.04
N GLN A 11 -3.66 14.63 -3.70
CA GLN A 11 -3.02 15.59 -4.59
C GLN A 11 -1.51 15.31 -4.77
N VAL A 12 -0.88 14.68 -3.77
CA VAL A 12 0.56 14.43 -3.70
C VAL A 12 0.92 12.94 -3.63
N LYS A 13 -0.07 12.05 -3.56
CA LYS A 13 0.07 10.59 -3.39
C LYS A 13 1.02 9.96 -4.41
N SER A 14 0.87 10.31 -5.69
CA SER A 14 1.73 9.79 -6.76
C SER A 14 3.20 10.21 -6.60
N VAL A 15 3.44 11.44 -6.14
CA VAL A 15 4.80 11.96 -5.88
C VAL A 15 5.40 11.29 -4.65
N LEU A 16 4.62 11.16 -3.57
CA LEU A 16 5.05 10.47 -2.35
C LEU A 16 5.33 8.99 -2.60
N GLN A 17 4.52 8.32 -3.42
CA GLN A 17 4.75 6.91 -3.77
C GLN A 17 6.06 6.72 -4.55
N LEU A 18 6.36 7.61 -5.51
CA LEU A 18 7.65 7.60 -6.21
C LEU A 18 8.80 7.91 -5.24
N TYR A 19 8.61 8.86 -4.33
CA TYR A 19 9.57 9.22 -3.30
C TYR A 19 9.88 8.04 -2.36
N CYS A 20 8.87 7.37 -1.80
CA CYS A 20 9.05 6.22 -0.91
C CYS A 20 9.72 5.04 -1.62
N ARG A 21 9.34 4.75 -2.86
CA ARG A 21 10.00 3.70 -3.68
C ARG A 21 11.45 4.02 -3.99
N ALA A 22 11.76 5.29 -4.21
CA ALA A 22 13.13 5.73 -4.47
C ALA A 22 14.01 5.63 -3.22
N LEU A 23 13.45 5.87 -2.04
CA LEU A 23 14.15 5.69 -0.76
C LEU A 23 14.36 4.21 -0.43
N SER A 24 13.29 3.41 -0.40
CA SER A 24 13.38 2.02 0.06
C SER A 24 14.01 1.06 -0.94
N GLY A 25 14.00 1.40 -2.23
CA GLY A 25 14.35 0.48 -3.32
C GLY A 25 13.35 -0.68 -3.50
N ALA A 26 12.24 -0.69 -2.74
CA ALA A 26 11.20 -1.70 -2.74
C ALA A 26 9.89 -1.16 -3.34
N PRO A 27 9.00 -2.02 -3.87
CA PRO A 27 7.74 -1.60 -4.50
C PRO A 27 6.68 -1.20 -3.44
N LEU A 28 7.00 -0.23 -2.57
CA LEU A 28 6.07 0.26 -1.55
C LEU A 28 4.86 0.96 -2.18
N GLU A 29 3.70 0.78 -1.56
CA GLU A 29 2.46 1.50 -1.89
C GLU A 29 2.16 2.54 -0.81
N VAL A 30 1.60 3.69 -1.19
CA VAL A 30 1.17 4.73 -0.26
C VAL A 30 -0.35 4.79 -0.30
N LEU A 31 -0.99 4.60 0.86
CA LEU A 31 -2.43 4.63 1.05
C LEU A 31 -2.80 5.68 2.10
N ASP A 32 -4.06 6.08 2.12
CA ASP A 32 -4.61 6.87 3.22
C ASP A 32 -4.98 5.95 4.40
N THR A 33 -4.92 6.49 5.61
CA THR A 33 -5.29 5.79 6.85
C THR A 33 -6.78 5.42 6.91
N GLN A 34 -7.66 6.26 6.34
CA GLN A 34 -9.10 5.99 6.28
C GLN A 34 -9.47 4.80 5.39
N GLY A 35 -8.73 4.58 4.31
CA GLY A 35 -8.88 3.45 3.41
C GLY A 35 -8.39 2.15 4.04
N ALA A 36 -7.43 2.21 4.96
CA ALA A 36 -7.02 1.08 5.78
C ALA A 36 -8.14 0.65 6.75
N ALA A 37 -8.77 1.61 7.41
CA ALA A 37 -9.95 1.37 8.25
C ALA A 37 -11.11 0.75 7.45
N GLN A 38 -11.32 1.20 6.21
CA GLN A 38 -12.33 0.64 5.29
C GLN A 38 -11.98 -0.75 4.74
N GLN A 39 -10.70 -1.12 4.69
CA GLN A 39 -10.24 -2.48 4.35
C GLN A 39 -10.29 -3.43 5.56
N ASN A 40 -10.91 -3.03 6.68
CA ASN A 40 -10.94 -3.76 7.95
C ASN A 40 -9.54 -4.02 8.56
N MET A 41 -8.51 -3.25 8.22
CA MET A 41 -7.25 -3.30 8.96
C MET A 41 -7.40 -2.55 10.29
N GLY A 42 -8.21 -3.12 11.20
CA GLY A 42 -8.63 -2.52 12.48
C GLY A 42 -7.53 -2.35 13.52
N TRP A 43 -6.27 -2.37 13.10
CA TRP A 43 -5.09 -2.12 13.91
C TRP A 43 -4.30 -0.88 13.44
N VAL A 44 -4.71 -0.22 12.36
CA VAL A 44 -4.13 1.05 11.88
C VAL A 44 -4.95 2.22 12.44
N ASP A 45 -4.29 3.19 13.07
CA ASP A 45 -4.94 4.41 13.55
C ASP A 45 -5.36 5.30 12.36
N GLU A 46 -6.53 5.92 12.43
CA GLU A 46 -7.06 6.80 11.37
C GLU A 46 -6.28 8.12 11.27
N ASP A 47 -5.66 8.57 12.36
CA ASP A 47 -5.00 9.87 12.45
C ASP A 47 -3.47 9.79 12.49
N ALA A 48 -2.89 8.61 12.76
CA ALA A 48 -1.44 8.39 12.80
C ALA A 48 -0.93 7.63 11.56
N ALA A 49 0.25 8.02 11.07
CA ALA A 49 0.91 7.28 9.99
C ALA A 49 1.37 5.90 10.48
N SER A 50 1.32 4.88 9.62
CA SER A 50 1.83 3.55 9.97
C SER A 50 2.32 2.79 8.73
N THR A 51 2.88 1.60 8.92
CA THR A 51 3.36 0.74 7.85
C THR A 51 3.19 -0.73 8.20
N ASP A 52 2.81 -1.54 7.21
CA ASP A 52 2.74 -3.00 7.34
C ASP A 52 4.02 -3.69 6.81
N GLY A 53 5.06 -2.92 6.47
CA GLY A 53 6.28 -3.38 5.81
C GLY A 53 6.21 -3.38 4.28
N THR A 54 5.01 -3.36 3.69
CA THR A 54 4.77 -3.35 2.24
C THR A 54 4.02 -2.09 1.76
N LYS A 55 3.20 -1.51 2.62
CA LYS A 55 2.37 -0.33 2.41
C LYS A 55 2.65 0.69 3.51
N ILE A 56 2.61 1.96 3.13
CA ILE A 56 2.70 3.10 4.04
C ILE A 56 1.35 3.78 4.07
N PHE A 57 0.79 3.89 5.26
CA PHE A 57 -0.46 4.59 5.54
C PHE A 57 -0.15 6.00 6.05
N LEU A 58 -0.69 7.01 5.39
CA LEU A 58 -0.52 8.41 5.76
C LEU A 58 -1.87 9.08 6.01
N PRO A 59 -1.95 10.09 6.89
CA PRO A 59 -3.19 10.84 7.11
C PRO A 59 -3.72 11.44 5.80
N PRO A 60 -5.04 11.48 5.60
CA PRO A 60 -5.64 11.93 4.33
C PRO A 60 -5.42 13.42 4.09
N VAL A 61 -5.17 14.20 5.14
CA VAL A 61 -5.10 15.67 5.10
C VAL A 61 -4.08 16.19 6.11
N VAL A 62 -3.33 17.21 5.71
CA VAL A 62 -2.44 17.97 6.60
C VAL A 62 -2.72 19.48 6.47
N ASP A 63 -2.94 20.15 7.59
CA ASP A 63 -3.11 21.61 7.66
C ASP A 63 -2.38 22.19 8.89
N ARG A 64 -1.09 21.88 9.02
CA ARG A 64 -0.25 22.30 10.16
C ARG A 64 0.41 23.65 9.94
N TYR A 65 0.81 23.91 8.70
CA TYR A 65 1.55 25.12 8.33
C TYR A 65 0.73 26.01 7.41
N ALA A 66 0.98 27.32 7.49
CA ALA A 66 0.36 28.32 6.60
C ALA A 66 0.85 28.21 5.14
N GLU A 67 1.98 27.55 4.89
CA GLU A 67 2.53 27.35 3.54
C GLU A 67 2.32 25.90 3.10
N THR A 68 1.67 25.70 1.95
CA THR A 68 1.42 24.37 1.38
C THR A 68 2.71 23.56 1.19
N GLN A 69 3.83 24.22 0.88
CA GLN A 69 5.14 23.57 0.75
C GLN A 69 5.61 22.95 2.07
N HIS A 70 5.33 23.59 3.20
CA HIS A 70 5.69 23.06 4.52
C HIS A 70 4.78 21.89 4.92
N ASN A 71 3.49 21.92 4.54
CA ASN A 71 2.61 20.75 4.69
C ASN A 71 3.08 19.57 3.83
N PHE A 72 3.58 19.83 2.62
CA PHE A 72 4.19 18.77 1.80
C PHE A 72 5.53 18.27 2.38
N ASP A 73 6.33 19.16 2.95
CA ASP A 73 7.57 18.78 3.65
C ASP A 73 7.28 17.88 4.85
N TRP A 74 6.20 18.13 5.59
CA TRP A 74 5.75 17.26 6.68
C TRP A 74 5.41 15.86 6.18
N PHE A 75 4.62 15.74 5.11
CA PHE A 75 4.32 14.43 4.49
C PHE A 75 5.60 13.67 4.13
N LYS A 76 6.61 14.37 3.57
CA LYS A 76 7.90 13.72 3.27
C LYS A 76 8.60 13.27 4.54
N VAL A 77 8.61 14.05 5.62
CA VAL A 77 9.26 13.67 6.88
C VAL A 77 8.61 12.41 7.46
N VAL A 78 7.28 12.41 7.59
CA VAL A 78 6.52 11.26 8.10
C VAL A 78 6.73 10.03 7.23
N ALA A 79 6.57 10.18 5.91
CA ALA A 79 6.78 9.07 4.98
C ALA A 79 8.23 8.55 5.00
N THR A 80 9.23 9.43 5.16
CA THR A 80 10.64 9.01 5.29
C THR A 80 10.85 8.20 6.56
N HIS A 81 10.22 8.58 7.67
CA HIS A 81 10.30 7.83 8.92
C HIS A 81 9.67 6.43 8.78
N GLN A 82 8.49 6.33 8.15
CA GLN A 82 7.85 5.04 7.86
C GLN A 82 8.70 4.15 6.92
N VAL A 83 9.29 4.74 5.88
CA VAL A 83 10.23 4.02 5.01
C VAL A 83 11.46 3.55 5.77
N ALA A 84 11.99 4.38 6.67
CA ALA A 84 13.19 4.05 7.43
C ALA A 84 13.00 2.79 8.28
N HIS A 85 11.81 2.55 8.84
CA HIS A 85 11.54 1.29 9.54
C HIS A 85 11.73 0.06 8.66
N VAL A 86 11.29 0.14 7.40
CA VAL A 86 11.41 -0.96 6.43
C VAL A 86 12.85 -1.09 5.94
N GLU A 87 13.43 0.02 5.48
CA GLU A 87 14.74 0.04 4.85
C GLU A 87 15.88 -0.28 5.84
N PHE A 88 15.75 0.21 7.08
CA PHE A 88 16.77 0.04 8.12
C PHE A 88 16.47 -1.12 9.07
N GLY A 89 15.51 -1.97 8.73
CA GLY A 89 15.31 -3.30 9.31
C GLY A 89 14.65 -3.33 10.69
N SER A 90 13.83 -2.34 11.05
CA SER A 90 13.11 -2.31 12.34
C SER A 90 12.20 -3.53 12.51
N PHE A 91 11.58 -4.01 11.43
CA PHE A 91 10.69 -5.17 11.45
C PHE A 91 11.41 -6.51 11.32
N THR A 92 12.71 -6.51 10.99
CA THR A 92 13.50 -7.73 10.77
C THR A 92 14.33 -8.13 11.98
N PHE A 93 13.96 -7.65 13.18
CA PHE A 93 14.63 -8.01 14.43
C PHE A 93 14.66 -9.53 14.63
N GLN A 94 15.85 -10.05 14.94
CA GLN A 94 16.09 -11.46 15.27
C GLN A 94 16.75 -11.57 16.64
N PHE A 95 16.18 -12.38 17.53
CA PHE A 95 16.59 -12.45 18.93
C PHE A 95 18.05 -12.93 19.10
N GLU A 96 18.46 -13.89 18.29
CA GLU A 96 19.79 -14.53 18.36
C GLU A 96 20.87 -13.76 17.58
N THR A 97 20.50 -12.77 16.76
CA THR A 97 21.46 -11.95 16.03
C THR A 97 22.22 -11.06 17.02
N PRO A 98 23.57 -11.05 16.99
CA PRO A 98 24.35 -10.31 17.98
C PRO A 98 24.30 -8.79 17.74
N SER A 99 24.36 -8.03 18.82
CA SER A 99 24.56 -6.58 18.79
C SER A 99 25.95 -6.22 18.26
N THR A 100 26.04 -5.12 17.53
CA THR A 100 27.29 -4.54 17.03
C THR A 100 27.87 -3.47 17.97
N VAL A 101 27.02 -2.89 18.83
CA VAL A 101 27.35 -1.78 19.73
C VAL A 101 27.53 -2.23 21.18
N PHE A 102 26.69 -3.17 21.64
CA PHE A 102 26.61 -3.60 23.04
C PHE A 102 27.01 -5.08 23.20
N THR A 103 27.25 -5.48 24.45
CA THR A 103 27.43 -6.91 24.76
C THR A 103 26.07 -7.60 24.85
N ASP A 104 25.90 -8.75 24.19
CA ASP A 104 24.62 -9.45 24.17
C ASP A 104 24.20 -9.96 25.56
N ARG A 105 23.04 -9.49 26.05
CA ARG A 105 22.46 -9.89 27.34
C ARG A 105 21.13 -10.62 27.19
N ARG A 106 20.49 -10.55 26.02
CA ARG A 106 19.22 -11.24 25.69
C ARG A 106 19.20 -12.71 26.14
N GLY A 107 20.19 -13.50 25.72
CA GLY A 107 20.25 -14.94 26.01
C GLY A 107 20.49 -15.28 27.48
N GLN A 108 21.19 -14.43 28.24
CA GLN A 108 21.31 -14.61 29.70
C GLN A 108 19.98 -14.33 30.38
N ARG A 109 19.34 -13.21 30.04
CA ARG A 109 18.07 -12.79 30.64
C ARG A 109 16.93 -13.75 30.34
N GLU A 110 16.91 -14.38 29.16
CA GLU A 110 15.94 -15.45 28.84
C GLU A 110 16.08 -16.63 29.82
N ARG A 111 17.30 -17.05 30.12
CA ARG A 111 17.56 -18.15 31.08
C ARG A 111 17.12 -17.79 32.48
N ASP A 112 17.32 -16.52 32.88
CA ASP A 112 16.92 -16.03 34.20
C ASP A 112 15.39 -15.92 34.30
N ALA A 113 14.71 -15.48 33.23
CA ALA A 113 13.25 -15.38 33.16
C ALA A 113 12.53 -16.74 33.04
N SER A 114 13.19 -17.76 32.50
CA SER A 114 12.60 -19.10 32.30
C SER A 114 12.66 -20.01 33.54
N GLN A 115 13.12 -19.49 34.69
CA GLN A 115 13.07 -20.24 35.95
C GLN A 115 11.62 -20.34 36.46
N PRO A 116 11.16 -21.50 36.96
CA PRO A 116 9.76 -21.70 37.30
C PRO A 116 9.33 -20.75 38.42
N LEU A 117 8.42 -19.82 38.08
CA LEU A 117 7.69 -19.00 39.03
C LEU A 117 6.84 -19.93 39.91
N THR A 118 6.96 -19.84 41.23
CA THR A 118 6.11 -20.56 42.21
C THR A 118 4.69 -19.96 42.31
N ASP A 119 4.19 -19.39 41.22
CA ASP A 119 2.93 -18.65 41.19
C ASP A 119 1.86 -19.45 40.40
N PRO A 120 0.79 -19.94 41.05
CA PRO A 120 -0.23 -20.78 40.40
C PRO A 120 -1.06 -20.04 39.32
N ASP A 121 -1.08 -18.70 39.31
CA ASP A 121 -1.76 -17.88 38.28
C ASP A 121 -0.90 -17.65 37.02
N ALA A 122 0.37 -18.07 37.01
CA ALA A 122 1.26 -17.95 35.85
C ALA A 122 1.08 -19.05 34.79
N SER A 123 0.15 -19.98 35.00
CA SER A 123 -0.06 -21.15 34.12
C SER A 123 -0.61 -20.82 32.73
N ASN A 124 -1.07 -19.58 32.51
CA ASN A 124 -1.72 -19.14 31.27
C ASN A 124 -0.93 -18.08 30.47
N ARG A 125 0.28 -17.70 30.90
CA ARG A 125 1.14 -16.74 30.16
C ARG A 125 2.09 -17.48 29.24
N LEU A 126 2.17 -17.09 27.98
CA LEU A 126 3.19 -17.62 27.07
C LEU A 126 4.59 -17.31 27.64
N GLY A 127 5.44 -18.33 27.77
CA GLY A 127 6.85 -18.11 28.12
C GLY A 127 7.61 -17.45 26.96
N PRO A 128 8.80 -16.85 27.19
CA PRO A 128 9.59 -16.24 26.10
C PRO A 128 9.83 -17.17 24.90
N ARG A 129 10.04 -18.48 25.16
CA ARG A 129 10.24 -19.51 24.12
C ARG A 129 8.96 -19.99 23.44
N GLN A 130 7.80 -19.57 23.92
CA GLN A 130 6.50 -19.89 23.34
C GLN A 130 5.92 -18.69 22.58
N ALA A 131 6.57 -17.52 22.62
CA ALA A 131 6.17 -16.37 21.83
C ALA A 131 6.31 -16.69 20.33
N TYR A 132 5.33 -16.27 19.55
CA TYR A 132 5.28 -16.56 18.11
C TYR A 132 6.22 -15.65 17.31
N THR A 133 6.34 -14.38 17.71
CA THR A 133 7.23 -13.39 17.08
C THR A 133 8.54 -13.25 17.86
N GLU A 134 9.62 -12.87 17.17
CA GLU A 134 10.93 -12.65 17.78
C GLU A 134 10.92 -11.43 18.71
N ILE A 135 10.21 -10.36 18.32
CA ILE A 135 10.02 -9.19 19.18
C ILE A 135 9.13 -9.52 20.39
N GLY A 136 8.11 -10.36 20.22
CA GLY A 136 7.32 -10.90 21.31
C GLY A 136 8.21 -11.65 22.30
N ARG A 137 9.05 -12.58 21.83
CA ARG A 137 10.04 -13.30 22.66
C ARG A 137 10.93 -12.34 23.45
N PHE A 138 11.34 -11.23 22.83
CA PHE A 138 12.11 -10.18 23.49
C PHE A 138 11.30 -9.44 24.57
N LEU A 139 10.09 -8.98 24.29
CA LEU A 139 9.23 -8.26 25.25
C LEU A 139 8.83 -9.13 26.46
N HIS A 140 8.79 -10.45 26.29
CA HIS A 140 8.57 -11.40 27.38
C HIS A 140 9.73 -11.50 28.39
N LEU A 141 10.90 -10.90 28.11
CA LEU A 141 12.01 -10.80 29.07
C LEU A 141 11.80 -9.77 30.18
N PHE A 142 10.72 -9.00 30.11
CA PHE A 142 10.45 -7.86 30.98
C PHE A 142 9.23 -8.09 31.85
N VAL A 143 9.33 -7.71 33.13
CA VAL A 143 8.20 -7.76 34.07
C VAL A 143 7.12 -6.74 33.68
N HIS A 144 7.56 -5.54 33.34
CA HIS A 144 6.72 -4.45 32.84
C HIS A 144 6.88 -4.32 31.33
N ARG A 145 6.06 -5.05 30.57
CA ARG A 145 6.18 -5.11 29.10
C ARG A 145 5.94 -3.75 28.42
N ARG A 146 5.01 -2.93 28.93
CA ARG A 146 4.72 -1.59 28.37
C ARG A 146 5.92 -0.64 28.43
N LEU A 147 6.53 -0.48 29.60
CA LEU A 147 7.76 0.31 29.73
C LEU A 147 8.88 -0.20 28.82
N ALA A 148 9.04 -1.52 28.68
CA ALA A 148 10.05 -2.08 27.80
C ALA A 148 9.78 -1.78 26.32
N PHE A 149 8.52 -1.86 25.90
CA PHE A 149 8.08 -1.51 24.55
C PHE A 149 8.30 -0.02 24.26
N ASP A 150 7.84 0.87 25.14
CA ASP A 150 8.02 2.32 24.96
C ASP A 150 9.52 2.69 24.83
N LEU A 151 10.36 2.09 25.68
CA LEU A 151 11.82 2.28 25.61
C LEU A 151 12.42 1.74 24.30
N PHE A 152 11.93 0.60 23.81
CA PHE A 152 12.34 0.06 22.51
C PHE A 152 11.97 1.00 21.37
N THR A 153 10.73 1.50 21.34
CA THR A 153 10.27 2.47 20.34
C THR A 153 11.14 3.72 20.35
N ILE A 154 11.40 4.32 21.52
CA ILE A 154 12.20 5.56 21.62
C ILE A 154 13.65 5.35 21.17
N LEU A 155 14.26 4.23 21.54
CA LEU A 155 15.65 3.94 21.19
C LEU A 155 15.79 3.54 19.72
N GLU A 156 14.81 2.85 19.17
CA GLU A 156 14.73 2.55 17.75
C GLU A 156 14.51 3.81 16.92
N ASP A 157 13.60 4.68 17.32
CA ASP A 157 13.40 5.99 16.69
C ASP A 157 14.67 6.84 16.73
N CYS A 158 15.39 6.84 17.85
CA CYS A 158 16.67 7.55 17.95
C CYS A 158 17.68 7.02 16.93
N ARG A 159 17.73 5.70 16.72
CA ARG A 159 18.58 5.07 15.70
C ARG A 159 18.15 5.51 14.30
N LEU A 160 16.84 5.49 14.02
CA LEU A 160 16.27 5.85 12.72
C LEU A 160 16.45 7.33 12.39
N ASP A 161 16.07 8.24 13.28
CA ASP A 161 16.22 9.69 13.10
C ASP A 161 17.69 10.06 12.81
N TYR A 162 18.63 9.46 13.54
CA TYR A 162 20.06 9.66 13.28
C TYR A 162 20.47 9.14 11.89
N ARG A 163 20.03 7.93 11.51
CA ARG A 163 20.33 7.36 10.19
C ARG A 163 19.70 8.17 9.05
N ILE A 164 18.44 8.60 9.18
CA ILE A 164 17.75 9.47 8.23
C ILE A 164 18.54 10.76 8.06
N ALA A 165 18.97 11.39 9.15
CA ALA A 165 19.77 12.59 9.08
C ALA A 165 21.10 12.34 8.33
N VAL A 166 21.80 11.24 8.58
CA VAL A 166 23.08 10.96 7.90
C VAL A 166 22.90 10.61 6.42
N GLU A 167 22.05 9.63 6.11
CA GLU A 167 21.86 9.06 4.76
C GLU A 167 21.04 9.96 3.84
N TYR A 168 20.13 10.77 4.39
CA TYR A 168 19.23 11.64 3.64
C TYR A 168 19.46 13.14 3.90
N PRO A 169 20.60 13.73 3.46
CA PRO A 169 20.86 15.16 3.64
C PRO A 169 19.78 16.10 3.13
N GLY A 170 19.04 15.69 2.08
CA GLY A 170 18.00 16.49 1.47
C GLY A 170 16.76 16.72 2.33
N ILE A 171 16.48 15.84 3.31
CA ILE A 171 15.30 15.99 4.19
C ILE A 171 15.63 16.70 5.50
N ARG A 172 16.92 16.85 5.86
CA ARG A 172 17.37 17.40 7.16
C ARG A 172 16.67 18.69 7.57
N LEU A 173 16.59 19.67 6.68
CA LEU A 173 15.96 20.96 7.00
C LEU A 173 14.48 20.82 7.33
N ALA A 174 13.77 19.96 6.62
CA ALA A 174 12.37 19.66 6.90
C ALA A 174 12.24 18.86 8.20
N ALA A 175 13.05 17.81 8.40
CA ALA A 175 13.05 16.96 9.58
C ALA A 175 13.36 17.76 10.85
N SER A 176 14.41 18.58 10.87
CA SER A 176 14.77 19.39 12.04
C SER A 176 13.67 20.39 12.42
N ARG A 177 12.92 20.92 11.45
CA ARG A 177 11.78 21.80 11.73
C ARG A 177 10.62 21.02 12.36
N VAL A 178 10.28 19.86 11.80
CA VAL A 178 9.20 19.01 12.33
C VAL A 178 9.56 18.51 13.74
N GLN A 179 10.80 18.08 13.96
CA GLN A 179 11.31 17.69 15.28
C GLN A 179 11.25 18.83 16.30
N ALA A 180 11.65 20.05 15.91
CA ALA A 180 11.58 21.21 16.80
C ALA A 180 10.13 21.58 17.18
N GLU A 181 9.17 21.38 16.27
CA GLU A 181 7.75 21.57 16.55
C GLU A 181 7.23 20.51 17.52
N SER A 182 7.53 19.23 17.26
CA SER A 182 7.15 18.12 18.17
C SER A 182 7.75 18.30 19.56
N LEU A 183 8.99 18.79 19.66
CA LEU A 183 9.62 19.13 20.94
C LEU A 183 8.86 20.24 21.69
N GLY A 184 8.29 21.20 20.96
CA GLY A 184 7.56 22.35 21.52
C GLY A 184 6.21 21.98 22.14
N SER A 185 5.61 20.86 21.76
CA SER A 185 4.35 20.36 22.33
C SER A 185 4.55 19.34 23.47
N ARG A 186 5.78 18.91 23.75
CA ARG A 186 6.08 17.89 24.78
C ARG A 186 5.76 18.36 26.20
N PRO A 187 5.40 17.44 27.10
CA PRO A 187 5.19 17.75 28.51
C PRO A 187 6.49 18.23 29.18
N LYS A 188 6.34 18.96 30.29
CA LYS A 188 7.48 19.40 31.10
C LYS A 188 8.00 18.25 31.95
N ILE A 189 9.23 17.84 31.70
CA ILE A 189 9.92 16.72 32.38
C ILE A 189 9.86 16.84 33.91
N ASP A 190 10.07 18.03 34.48
CA ASP A 190 10.10 18.26 35.93
C ASP A 190 8.71 18.21 36.61
N THR A 191 7.64 18.08 35.81
CA THR A 191 6.27 17.91 36.31
C THR A 191 5.82 16.45 36.36
N LEU A 192 6.59 15.56 35.72
CA LEU A 192 6.29 14.13 35.65
C LEU A 192 6.88 13.37 36.85
N PRO A 193 6.26 12.26 37.26
CA PRO A 193 6.89 11.22 38.08
C PRO A 193 8.25 10.80 37.52
N VAL A 194 9.20 10.40 38.37
CA VAL A 194 10.60 10.21 37.95
C VAL A 194 10.76 9.17 36.84
N GLN A 195 10.04 8.05 36.81
CA GLN A 195 10.22 7.08 35.71
C GLN A 195 9.74 7.66 34.38
N GLU A 196 8.56 8.29 34.37
CA GLU A 196 8.01 8.97 33.20
C GLU A 196 8.91 10.12 32.74
N ALA A 197 9.47 10.89 33.67
CA ALA A 197 10.42 11.95 33.38
C ALA A 197 11.71 11.42 32.73
N LEU A 198 12.20 10.25 33.13
CA LEU A 198 13.36 9.61 32.50
C LEU A 198 13.06 9.11 31.09
N VAL A 199 11.85 8.59 30.86
CA VAL A 199 11.37 8.21 29.53
C VAL A 199 11.23 9.46 28.65
N GLU A 200 10.66 10.55 29.17
CA GLU A 200 10.52 11.82 28.45
C GLU A 200 11.90 12.45 28.14
N LEU A 201 12.89 12.33 29.05
CA LEU A 201 14.27 12.72 28.79
C LEU A 201 14.87 11.97 27.59
N LEU A 202 14.60 10.66 27.46
CA LEU A 202 15.01 9.88 26.29
C LEU A 202 14.34 10.39 25.01
N ILE A 203 13.06 10.76 25.08
CA ILE A 203 12.33 11.35 23.93
C ILE A 203 12.97 12.68 23.53
N HIS A 204 13.21 13.59 24.47
CA HIS A 204 13.90 14.86 24.18
C HIS A 204 15.28 14.64 23.53
N MET A 205 16.07 13.70 24.06
CA MET A 205 17.38 13.35 23.47
C MET A 205 17.24 12.75 22.07
N SER A 206 16.21 11.92 21.84
CA SER A 206 15.92 11.37 20.50
C SER A 206 15.51 12.44 19.50
N LEU A 207 14.93 13.56 19.96
CA LEU A 207 14.59 14.75 19.17
C LEU A 207 15.73 15.77 19.06
N GLU A 208 16.99 15.32 19.22
CA GLU A 208 18.20 16.16 19.12
C GLU A 208 18.31 17.27 20.18
N HIS A 209 17.58 17.17 21.30
CA HIS A 209 17.63 18.14 22.39
C HIS A 209 18.36 17.59 23.61
N PHE A 210 19.63 17.99 23.78
CA PHE A 210 20.52 17.50 24.84
C PHE A 210 20.88 18.55 25.92
N THR A 211 20.60 19.83 25.67
CA THR A 211 21.08 20.94 26.49
C THR A 211 19.98 21.50 27.38
N ALA A 212 20.32 21.91 28.61
CA ALA A 212 19.40 22.52 29.56
C ALA A 212 18.20 21.62 29.94
N LEU A 213 18.41 20.30 29.87
CA LEU A 213 17.43 19.31 30.29
C LEU A 213 17.35 19.27 31.82
N PRO A 214 16.14 19.29 32.42
CA PRO A 214 15.99 19.13 33.86
C PRO A 214 16.29 17.68 34.26
N VAL A 215 17.34 17.50 35.06
CA VAL A 215 17.80 16.19 35.54
C VAL A 215 17.58 16.09 37.05
N PRO A 216 17.01 14.98 37.56
CA PRO A 216 16.81 14.79 38.99
C PRO A 216 18.17 14.52 39.65
N GLN A 217 18.56 15.36 40.61
CA GLN A 217 19.88 15.33 41.28
C GLN A 217 20.20 13.96 41.88
N LEU A 218 19.18 13.26 42.42
CA LEU A 218 19.36 11.94 43.04
C LEU A 218 19.80 10.86 42.03
N TYR A 219 19.39 11.01 40.77
CA TYR A 219 19.59 10.01 39.72
C TYR A 219 20.43 10.54 38.55
N GLU A 220 21.23 11.60 38.77
CA GLU A 220 22.08 12.21 37.74
C GLU A 220 22.99 11.19 37.04
N ALA A 221 23.61 10.28 37.80
CA ALA A 221 24.45 9.22 37.24
C ALA A 221 23.67 8.26 36.33
N ALA A 222 22.39 8.00 36.63
CA ALA A 222 21.52 7.19 35.80
C ALA A 222 21.19 7.91 34.49
N VAL A 223 20.86 9.21 34.55
CA VAL A 223 20.59 10.02 33.35
C VAL A 223 21.81 10.12 32.44
N ILE A 224 23.01 10.33 33.00
CA ILE A 224 24.24 10.34 32.21
C ILE A 224 24.44 8.98 31.53
N MET A 225 24.16 7.87 32.21
CA MET A 225 24.27 6.54 31.60
C MET A 225 23.24 6.33 30.48
N LEU A 226 22.00 6.77 30.66
CA LEU A 226 20.97 6.77 29.62
C LEU A 226 21.42 7.59 28.40
N ALA A 227 22.00 8.78 28.62
CA ALA A 227 22.56 9.59 27.56
C ALA A 227 23.71 8.89 26.82
N ARG A 228 24.56 8.13 27.52
CA ARG A 228 25.62 7.30 26.89
C ARG A 228 25.04 6.18 26.03
N ILE A 229 23.97 5.53 26.48
CA ILE A 229 23.27 4.49 25.73
C ILE A 229 22.69 5.08 24.43
N VAL A 230 21.98 6.21 24.52
CA VAL A 230 21.46 6.94 23.36
C VAL A 230 22.60 7.32 22.40
N HIS A 231 23.70 7.88 22.90
CA HIS A 231 24.86 8.24 22.06
C HIS A 231 25.53 7.04 21.39
N ALA A 232 25.52 5.87 22.02
CA ALA A 232 26.08 4.66 21.43
C ALA A 232 25.27 4.18 20.20
N LEU A 233 23.96 4.44 20.16
CA LEU A 233 23.10 4.14 19.00
C LEU A 233 23.25 5.12 17.84
N ARG A 234 23.84 6.30 18.07
CA ARG A 234 24.04 7.36 17.06
C ARG A 234 25.21 7.05 16.14
N THR A 235 25.12 5.92 15.45
CA THR A 235 26.09 5.46 14.45
C THR A 235 25.38 4.89 13.23
N PRO A 236 25.84 5.13 11.99
CA PRO A 236 25.18 4.63 10.79
C PRO A 236 25.12 3.10 10.70
N ARG A 237 25.92 2.41 11.51
CA ARG A 237 26.01 0.94 11.56
C ARG A 237 25.09 0.29 12.59
N ALA A 238 24.42 1.09 13.43
CA ALA A 238 23.56 0.55 14.47
C ALA A 238 22.38 -0.19 13.84
N THR A 239 22.10 -1.38 14.35
CA THR A 239 21.00 -2.24 13.92
C THR A 239 19.86 -2.22 14.94
N VAL A 240 18.72 -2.83 14.60
CA VAL A 240 17.59 -2.96 15.53
C VAL A 240 17.97 -3.83 16.75
N GLU A 241 18.91 -4.76 16.59
CA GLU A 241 19.45 -5.57 17.70
C GLU A 241 20.24 -4.72 18.70
N ASP A 242 20.88 -3.64 18.23
CA ASP A 242 21.52 -2.65 19.10
C ASP A 242 20.48 -1.86 19.90
N ALA A 243 19.37 -1.48 19.27
CA ALA A 243 18.25 -0.84 19.96
C ALA A 243 17.66 -1.78 21.04
N ALA A 244 17.48 -3.07 20.74
CA ALA A 244 17.04 -4.06 21.72
C ALA A 244 18.01 -4.23 22.91
N GLU A 245 19.33 -4.26 22.67
CA GLU A 245 20.32 -4.29 23.75
C GLU A 245 20.37 -2.99 24.56
N ALA A 246 20.15 -1.84 23.92
CA ALA A 246 20.00 -0.57 24.60
C ALA A 246 18.76 -0.56 25.49
N THR A 247 17.62 -1.09 25.01
CA THR A 247 16.37 -1.22 25.78
C THR A 247 16.57 -2.05 27.03
N LEU A 248 17.28 -3.18 26.95
CA LEU A 248 17.59 -4.01 28.11
C LEU A 248 18.24 -3.20 29.23
N ARG A 249 19.20 -2.33 28.86
CA ARG A 249 19.98 -1.49 29.79
C ARG A 249 19.17 -0.31 30.32
N ALA A 250 18.46 0.39 29.44
CA ALA A 250 17.61 1.51 29.83
C ALA A 250 16.49 1.05 30.77
N TYR A 251 15.84 -0.08 30.46
CA TYR A 251 14.83 -0.68 31.31
C TYR A 251 15.39 -1.05 32.68
N GLU A 252 16.57 -1.67 32.72
CA GLU A 252 17.19 -2.11 33.97
C GLU A 252 17.47 -0.93 34.91
N ILE A 253 17.86 0.23 34.35
CA ILE A 253 18.04 1.48 35.08
C ILE A 253 16.70 2.04 35.57
N ILE A 254 15.73 2.24 34.66
CA ILE A 254 14.49 2.95 34.96
C ILE A 254 13.58 2.15 35.89
N SER A 255 13.45 0.84 35.68
CA SER A 255 12.62 -0.04 36.52
C SER A 255 13.09 -0.15 37.99
N ARG A 256 14.34 0.20 38.29
CA ARG A 256 14.88 0.24 39.67
C ARG A 256 14.64 1.57 40.38
N ILE A 257 14.17 2.58 39.66
CA ILE A 257 13.92 3.91 40.21
C ILE A 257 12.43 4.00 40.57
N PRO A 258 12.04 4.45 41.77
CA PRO A 258 10.64 4.58 42.14
C PRO A 258 9.93 5.62 41.26
N ASN A 259 8.69 5.33 40.85
CA ASN A 259 7.88 6.28 40.11
C ASN A 259 7.20 7.23 41.10
N GLU A 260 7.87 8.31 41.49
CA GLU A 260 7.36 9.32 42.41
C GLU A 260 7.63 10.74 41.88
N SER A 261 6.78 11.71 42.21
CA SER A 261 7.04 13.11 41.86
C SER A 261 8.06 13.73 42.80
N GLN A 262 9.07 14.40 42.26
CA GLN A 262 10.08 15.13 43.05
C GLN A 262 9.83 16.65 43.02
N PRO A 263 10.06 17.36 44.12
CA PRO A 263 9.89 18.81 44.17
C PRO A 263 10.90 19.53 43.25
N ALA A 264 10.49 20.64 42.64
CA ALA A 264 11.25 21.37 41.62
C ALA A 264 12.71 21.71 41.98
N HIS A 265 13.05 21.88 43.26
CA HIS A 265 14.42 22.18 43.70
C HIS A 265 15.40 21.00 43.61
N GLN A 266 14.89 19.78 43.42
CA GLN A 266 15.69 18.56 43.22
C GLN A 266 16.04 18.32 41.75
N TRP A 267 15.60 19.20 40.86
CA TRP A 267 15.91 19.16 39.43
C TRP A 267 16.96 20.22 39.11
N GLN A 268 17.93 19.87 38.26
CA GLN A 268 18.96 20.79 37.80
C GLN A 268 19.13 20.72 36.28
N PRO A 269 19.29 21.87 35.59
CA PRO A 269 19.57 21.86 34.17
C PRO A 269 20.95 21.25 33.93
N SER A 270 21.01 20.25 33.05
CA SER A 270 22.25 19.56 32.68
C SER A 270 22.45 19.59 31.17
N ASP A 271 23.72 19.51 30.76
CA ASP A 271 24.11 19.34 29.36
C ASP A 271 24.53 17.89 29.14
N LEU A 272 23.78 17.19 28.30
CA LEU A 272 23.96 15.78 27.98
C LEU A 272 24.48 15.58 26.56
N SER A 273 25.01 16.62 25.90
CA SER A 273 25.53 16.55 24.53
C SER A 273 26.85 15.78 24.41
N GLU A 274 27.65 15.73 25.48
CA GLU A 274 28.92 15.00 25.52
C GLU A 274 29.01 14.13 26.79
N PRO A 275 28.18 13.07 26.92
CA PRO A 275 28.13 12.26 28.15
C PRO A 275 29.34 11.32 28.31
N GLY A 276 30.22 11.27 27.30
CA GLY A 276 31.33 10.32 27.19
C GLY A 276 30.90 8.97 26.57
N PRO A 277 31.85 8.04 26.35
CA PRO A 277 31.54 6.74 25.75
C PRO A 277 30.80 5.81 26.74
N PHE A 278 29.96 4.94 26.20
CA PHE A 278 29.37 3.84 26.95
C PHE A 278 30.43 2.81 27.37
N SER A 279 30.28 2.22 28.57
CA SER A 279 31.14 1.16 29.08
C SER A 279 30.33 0.21 29.96
N GLU A 280 30.41 -1.10 29.68
CA GLU A 280 29.75 -2.15 30.47
C GLU A 280 30.13 -2.10 31.95
N ALA A 281 31.40 -1.89 32.27
CA ALA A 281 31.85 -1.85 33.67
C ALA A 281 31.25 -0.66 34.44
N ALA A 282 31.10 0.49 33.79
CA ALA A 282 30.46 1.66 34.40
C ALA A 282 28.96 1.46 34.56
N TYR A 283 28.33 0.80 33.59
CA TYR A 283 26.92 0.41 33.65
C TYR A 283 26.64 -0.57 34.80
N GLU A 284 27.44 -1.64 34.94
CA GLU A 284 27.28 -2.62 36.02
C GLU A 284 27.49 -2.00 37.40
N ALA A 285 28.45 -1.09 37.54
CA ALA A 285 28.67 -0.35 38.78
C ALA A 285 27.46 0.51 39.16
N LEU A 286 26.82 1.17 38.18
CA LEU A 286 25.59 1.93 38.40
C LEU A 286 24.44 1.02 38.84
N ILE A 287 24.24 -0.11 38.16
CA ILE A 287 23.17 -1.06 38.52
C ILE A 287 23.35 -1.58 39.94
N ALA A 288 24.59 -1.89 40.36
CA ALA A 288 24.88 -2.32 41.72
C ALA A 288 24.55 -1.23 42.76
N ASP A 289 24.87 0.04 42.46
CA ASP A 289 24.54 1.19 43.32
C ASP A 289 23.02 1.41 43.42
N LEU A 290 22.29 1.35 42.29
CA LEU A 290 20.82 1.46 42.29
C LEU A 290 20.16 0.30 43.05
N GLN A 291 20.67 -0.92 42.90
CA GLN A 291 20.17 -2.08 43.63
C GLN A 291 20.38 -1.95 45.14
N ALA A 292 21.49 -1.36 45.59
CA ALA A 292 21.73 -1.09 47.00
C ALA A 292 20.81 0.00 47.57
N LYS A 293 20.34 0.92 46.73
CA LYS A 293 19.44 2.04 47.10
C LYS A 293 17.96 1.72 46.97
N SER A 294 17.60 0.64 46.29
CA SER A 294 16.22 0.20 46.08
C SER A 294 15.57 -0.22 47.41
N LEU A 295 14.83 0.70 48.04
CA LEU A 295 13.98 0.42 49.20
C LEU A 295 12.59 0.04 48.71
N ALA A 296 11.98 -0.99 49.31
CA ALA A 296 10.60 -1.39 49.04
C ALA A 296 9.64 -0.25 49.44
N GLN A 297 9.30 0.59 48.47
CA GLN A 297 8.28 1.64 48.60
C GLN A 297 7.09 1.29 47.69
N GLU A 298 5.95 1.93 47.90
CA GLU A 298 4.79 1.79 47.01
C GLU A 298 5.06 2.62 45.74
N HIS A 299 4.99 1.98 44.57
CA HIS A 299 5.25 2.64 43.28
C HIS A 299 3.93 3.18 42.73
N HIS A 300 3.94 4.42 42.21
CA HIS A 300 2.87 4.81 41.30
C HIS A 300 2.94 3.91 40.05
N PRO A 301 1.78 3.53 39.47
CA PRO A 301 1.78 2.87 38.17
C PRO A 301 2.49 3.74 37.14
N TYR A 302 3.11 3.10 36.16
CA TYR A 302 3.74 3.78 35.03
C TYR A 302 2.70 4.08 33.96
N ASP A 303 2.64 5.33 33.52
CA ASP A 303 1.82 5.76 32.40
C ASP A 303 2.70 5.96 31.14
N ALA A 304 2.20 5.54 29.99
CA ALA A 304 2.93 5.65 28.73
C ALA A 304 3.08 7.12 28.29
N PRO A 305 4.20 7.51 27.68
CA PRO A 305 4.41 8.87 27.20
C PRO A 305 3.52 9.18 26.00
N GLU A 306 3.20 10.46 25.79
CA GLU A 306 2.53 10.90 24.56
C GLU A 306 3.38 10.53 23.33
N PRO A 307 2.76 10.04 22.24
CA PRO A 307 3.50 9.66 21.03
C PRO A 307 4.11 10.89 20.32
N VAL A 308 5.16 10.65 19.54
CA VAL A 308 5.78 11.69 18.71
C VAL A 308 5.08 11.70 17.36
N ASP A 309 4.24 12.72 17.16
CA ASP A 309 3.32 12.89 16.05
C ASP A 309 3.85 12.49 14.65
N TYR A 310 5.04 12.98 14.27
CA TYR A 310 5.58 12.70 12.92
C TYR A 310 6.13 11.28 12.73
N ARG A 311 6.40 10.56 13.82
CA ARG A 311 6.96 9.21 13.79
C ARG A 311 5.90 8.14 13.55
N GLY A 312 4.62 8.46 13.79
CA GLY A 312 3.50 7.57 13.57
C GLY A 312 3.49 6.36 14.51
N ASP A 313 2.64 5.40 14.18
CA ASP A 313 2.45 4.16 14.91
C ASP A 313 3.49 3.12 14.51
N PHE A 314 4.31 2.72 15.48
CA PHE A 314 5.27 1.64 15.34
C PHE A 314 4.74 0.35 15.98
N LYS A 315 4.40 -0.64 15.14
CA LYS A 315 3.77 -1.91 15.55
C LYS A 315 4.59 -3.14 15.08
N PRO A 316 5.83 -3.32 15.57
CA PRO A 316 6.73 -4.36 15.07
C PRO A 316 6.25 -5.79 15.30
N GLU A 317 5.56 -6.09 16.40
CA GLU A 317 5.01 -7.41 16.68
C GLU A 317 3.92 -7.76 15.68
N MET A 318 3.04 -6.82 15.35
CA MET A 318 2.01 -7.03 14.32
C MET A 318 2.60 -7.25 12.94
N VAL A 319 3.59 -6.44 12.55
CA VAL A 319 4.24 -6.62 11.25
C VAL A 319 4.99 -7.95 11.17
N GLN A 320 5.69 -8.36 12.23
CA GLN A 320 6.35 -9.68 12.29
C GLN A 320 5.34 -10.83 12.27
N LEU A 321 4.23 -10.70 13.01
CA LEU A 321 3.15 -11.68 13.04
C LEU A 321 2.53 -11.85 11.65
N LEU A 322 2.19 -10.76 10.97
CA LEU A 322 1.64 -10.80 9.61
C LEU A 322 2.63 -11.39 8.62
N ALA A 323 3.91 -11.03 8.71
CA ALA A 323 4.96 -11.61 7.86
C ALA A 323 5.13 -13.12 8.10
N GLN A 324 5.13 -13.57 9.36
CA GLN A 324 5.18 -15.01 9.70
C GLN A 324 3.94 -15.75 9.22
N LEU A 325 2.75 -15.18 9.38
CA LEU A 325 1.50 -15.78 8.90
C LEU A 325 1.45 -15.89 7.38
N GLN A 326 2.01 -14.92 6.65
CA GLN A 326 2.19 -15.00 5.20
C GLN A 326 3.18 -16.11 4.81
N MET A 327 4.32 -16.22 5.51
CA MET A 327 5.29 -17.30 5.27
C MET A 327 4.73 -18.70 5.58
N ASP A 328 3.95 -18.84 6.65
CA ASP A 328 3.25 -20.09 7.00
C ASP A 328 2.19 -20.45 5.95
N ALA A 329 1.61 -19.47 5.25
CA ALA A 329 0.67 -19.71 4.16
C ALA A 329 1.38 -20.25 2.90
N ASP A 330 2.61 -19.81 2.65
CA ASP A 330 3.45 -20.28 1.54
C ASP A 330 4.12 -21.66 1.81
N GLN A 331 4.22 -22.11 3.08
CA GLN A 331 4.87 -23.38 3.48
C GLN A 331 4.02 -24.29 4.40
N PRO A 332 2.89 -24.83 3.94
CA PRO A 332 1.91 -25.53 4.78
C PRO A 332 2.29 -26.95 5.27
N GLU A 333 3.44 -27.51 4.85
CA GLU A 333 3.78 -28.93 5.15
C GLU A 333 4.65 -29.17 6.41
N GLU A 334 5.25 -28.12 7.02
CA GLU A 334 6.18 -28.29 8.17
C GLU A 334 5.79 -27.56 9.48
N VAL A 335 4.86 -26.60 9.44
CA VAL A 335 4.48 -25.78 10.61
C VAL A 335 3.04 -26.10 11.02
N GLU A 336 2.81 -26.39 12.31
CA GLU A 336 1.45 -26.43 12.86
C GLU A 336 0.80 -25.05 12.63
N SER A 337 -0.15 -24.98 11.69
CA SER A 337 -0.86 -23.74 11.36
C SER A 337 -1.42 -23.13 12.65
N LEU A 338 -1.01 -21.90 12.97
CA LEU A 338 -1.44 -21.21 14.17
C LEU A 338 -2.97 -21.24 14.30
N SER A 339 -3.50 -21.82 15.38
CA SER A 339 -4.95 -21.91 15.59
C SER A 339 -5.55 -20.52 15.84
N GLN A 340 -6.85 -20.36 15.57
CA GLN A 340 -7.54 -19.10 15.88
C GLN A 340 -7.42 -18.72 17.36
N GLU A 341 -7.50 -19.71 18.26
CA GLU A 341 -7.34 -19.50 19.71
C GLU A 341 -5.92 -19.01 20.06
N MET A 342 -4.88 -19.53 19.41
CA MET A 342 -3.51 -19.05 19.60
C MET A 342 -3.31 -17.65 19.03
N LEU A 343 -3.93 -17.32 17.90
CA LEU A 343 -3.87 -15.96 17.33
C LEU A 343 -4.52 -14.94 18.26
N GLU A 344 -5.71 -15.26 18.76
CA GLU A 344 -6.43 -14.44 19.74
C GLU A 344 -5.58 -14.25 21.01
N GLN A 345 -4.91 -15.30 21.49
CA GLN A 345 -4.02 -15.21 22.65
C GLN A 345 -2.81 -14.29 22.38
N VAL A 346 -2.15 -14.41 21.22
CA VAL A 346 -1.02 -13.54 20.85
C VAL A 346 -1.45 -12.08 20.78
N LEU A 347 -2.58 -11.80 20.13
CA LEU A 347 -3.12 -10.44 20.01
C LEU A 347 -3.53 -9.86 21.38
N GLN A 348 -4.09 -10.70 22.26
CA GLN A 348 -4.46 -10.29 23.62
C GLN A 348 -3.24 -10.00 24.51
N GLU A 349 -2.12 -10.70 24.28
CA GLU A 349 -0.87 -10.46 25.00
C GLU A 349 0.01 -9.35 24.39
N SER A 350 -0.34 -8.86 23.19
CA SER A 350 0.42 -7.84 22.48
C SER A 350 0.30 -6.47 23.15
N VAL A 351 1.46 -5.87 23.42
CA VAL A 351 1.56 -4.57 24.08
C VAL A 351 1.16 -3.41 23.18
N GLU A 352 1.24 -3.63 21.87
CA GLU A 352 1.00 -2.65 20.81
C GLU A 352 -0.49 -2.36 20.62
N LEU A 353 -1.35 -3.32 20.98
CA LEU A 353 -2.80 -3.25 20.85
C LEU A 353 -3.50 -2.88 22.17
N MET A 354 -2.75 -2.82 23.27
CA MET A 354 -3.24 -2.24 24.52
C MET A 354 -3.37 -0.73 24.32
N GLY A 355 -4.59 -0.29 23.98
CA GLY A 355 -4.91 1.10 23.70
C GLY A 355 -4.46 2.05 24.81
N ASP A 356 -4.13 3.28 24.43
CA ASP A 356 -3.90 4.36 25.37
C ASP A 356 -5.19 4.68 26.13
N ALA A 357 -5.09 5.36 27.28
CA ALA A 357 -6.22 5.63 28.17
C ALA A 357 -7.42 6.34 27.49
N ASP A 358 -7.21 6.96 26.33
CA ASP A 358 -8.20 7.73 25.56
C ASP A 358 -8.68 7.05 24.25
N GLN A 359 -8.16 5.86 23.89
CA GLN A 359 -8.58 5.13 22.68
C GLN A 359 -9.47 3.92 23.02
N GLU A 360 -10.46 3.62 22.16
CA GLU A 360 -11.23 2.38 22.30
C GLU A 360 -10.32 1.18 22.06
N PRO A 361 -10.21 0.23 23.01
CA PRO A 361 -9.35 -0.92 22.84
C PRO A 361 -9.81 -1.76 21.66
N ILE A 362 -8.87 -2.13 20.79
CA ILE A 362 -9.13 -3.00 19.64
C ILE A 362 -9.56 -4.37 20.17
N ASP A 363 -10.70 -4.88 19.68
CA ASP A 363 -11.19 -6.22 20.04
C ASP A 363 -10.27 -7.29 19.41
N PRO A 364 -9.46 -8.02 20.20
CA PRO A 364 -8.51 -8.99 19.68
C PRO A 364 -9.18 -10.13 18.91
N SER A 365 -10.41 -10.50 19.30
CA SER A 365 -11.17 -11.55 18.62
C SER A 365 -11.68 -11.09 17.25
N ALA A 366 -12.14 -9.84 17.14
CA ALA A 366 -12.56 -9.26 15.87
C ALA A 366 -11.35 -9.08 14.91
N LEU A 367 -10.21 -8.66 15.45
CA LEU A 367 -8.97 -8.55 14.69
C LEU A 367 -8.45 -9.92 14.24
N ALA A 368 -8.43 -10.93 15.12
CA ALA A 368 -8.05 -12.30 14.77
C ALA A 368 -8.94 -12.87 13.66
N GLN A 369 -10.25 -12.66 13.74
CA GLN A 369 -11.20 -13.07 12.69
C GLN A 369 -10.90 -12.37 11.37
N THR A 370 -10.58 -11.08 11.40
CA THR A 370 -10.26 -10.32 10.19
C THR A 370 -8.96 -10.80 9.57
N ILE A 371 -7.89 -10.98 10.36
CA ILE A 371 -6.62 -11.56 9.92
C ILE A 371 -6.84 -12.97 9.36
N MET A 372 -7.66 -13.80 10.00
CA MET A 372 -7.99 -15.14 9.50
C MET A 372 -8.85 -15.12 8.24
N GLN A 373 -9.71 -14.12 8.07
CA GLN A 373 -10.54 -13.94 6.87
C GLN A 373 -9.70 -13.44 5.69
N GLU A 374 -8.74 -12.55 5.95
CA GLU A 374 -7.69 -12.18 4.99
C GLU A 374 -6.77 -13.37 4.68
N ARG A 375 -6.42 -14.21 5.67
CA ARG A 375 -5.65 -15.46 5.50
C ARG A 375 -6.43 -16.53 4.74
N GLY A 376 -7.76 -16.56 4.88
CA GLY A 376 -8.68 -17.41 4.12
C GLY A 376 -8.89 -16.94 2.67
N ALA A 377 -8.29 -15.80 2.30
CA ALA A 377 -8.14 -15.35 0.93
C ALA A 377 -6.66 -15.55 0.51
N PRO A 378 -6.34 -16.40 -0.47
CA PRO A 378 -4.95 -16.58 -0.82
C PRO A 378 -4.43 -15.37 -1.60
N ALA A 379 -3.30 -14.85 -1.15
CA ALA A 379 -2.28 -14.28 -2.02
C ALA A 379 -1.27 -15.41 -2.30
N SER A 380 -1.05 -15.70 -3.58
CA SER A 380 0.13 -16.31 -4.22
C SER A 380 1.37 -16.46 -3.30
N GLN A 381 2.02 -17.63 -3.12
CA GLN A 381 2.98 -18.22 -4.11
C GLN A 381 3.33 -19.72 -3.90
N ASP A 382 3.56 -20.40 -5.03
CA ASP A 382 4.40 -21.58 -5.35
C ASP A 382 5.37 -22.19 -4.28
N GLN A 383 5.15 -23.46 -3.85
CA GLN A 383 6.01 -24.66 -4.14
C GLN A 383 5.64 -25.91 -3.29
N SER A 384 5.27 -26.99 -4.00
CA SER A 384 5.30 -28.46 -3.71
C SER A 384 6.45 -28.98 -2.81
N GLU A 385 6.44 -30.07 -2.02
CA GLU A 385 5.62 -31.30 -1.71
C GLU A 385 6.41 -32.10 -0.58
N PRO A 386 5.97 -33.26 0.00
CA PRO A 386 4.69 -33.99 -0.07
C PRO A 386 4.11 -34.52 1.29
N GLY A 387 2.84 -34.18 1.61
CA GLY A 387 2.01 -34.84 2.64
C GLY A 387 0.77 -35.59 2.10
N PRO A 388 0.19 -36.57 2.81
CA PRO A 388 -0.52 -37.71 2.21
C PRO A 388 -1.84 -37.35 1.50
N LYS A 389 -1.91 -37.79 0.23
CA LYS A 389 -3.04 -37.70 -0.70
C LYS A 389 -4.41 -37.90 -0.03
N PRO A 390 -5.26 -36.86 0.03
CA PRO A 390 -6.69 -37.06 0.12
C PRO A 390 -7.14 -37.67 -1.20
N GLN A 391 -7.79 -38.83 -1.14
CA GLN A 391 -8.31 -39.52 -2.31
C GLN A 391 -9.26 -38.60 -3.08
N LEU A 392 -8.88 -38.28 -4.30
CA LEU A 392 -9.69 -37.57 -5.30
C LEU A 392 -10.98 -38.36 -5.55
N PRO A 393 -12.16 -37.73 -5.47
CA PRO A 393 -13.32 -38.19 -6.22
C PRO A 393 -13.12 -37.76 -7.68
N ASP A 394 -12.79 -38.75 -8.51
CA ASP A 394 -12.79 -38.80 -9.99
C ASP A 394 -12.56 -37.49 -10.78
N ASP A 395 -11.36 -37.38 -11.34
CA ASP A 395 -11.08 -36.65 -12.57
C ASP A 395 -11.99 -37.16 -13.69
N GLU A 396 -12.96 -36.36 -14.13
CA GLU A 396 -13.30 -36.40 -15.55
C GLU A 396 -12.23 -35.60 -16.32
N PRO A 397 -11.39 -36.25 -17.15
CA PRO A 397 -10.44 -35.56 -18.00
C PRO A 397 -11.22 -34.76 -19.02
N GLY A 398 -11.26 -33.44 -18.85
CA GLY A 398 -11.77 -32.56 -19.89
C GLY A 398 -10.88 -32.67 -21.12
N GLU A 399 -11.37 -33.28 -22.20
CA GLU A 399 -10.61 -33.35 -23.45
C GLU A 399 -10.35 -31.96 -24.03
N SER A 400 -9.24 -31.83 -24.76
CA SER A 400 -8.86 -30.63 -25.53
C SER A 400 -9.94 -30.33 -26.57
N LEU A 401 -10.46 -29.11 -26.58
CA LEU A 401 -11.57 -28.73 -27.45
C LEU A 401 -11.07 -28.41 -28.87
N LEU A 402 -11.80 -28.87 -29.88
CA LEU A 402 -11.51 -28.59 -31.28
C LEU A 402 -12.60 -27.67 -31.85
N PRO A 403 -12.24 -26.58 -32.55
CA PRO A 403 -13.21 -25.74 -33.23
C PRO A 403 -13.81 -26.53 -34.40
N ARG A 404 -15.11 -26.84 -34.32
CA ARG A 404 -15.85 -27.58 -35.36
C ARG A 404 -16.69 -26.66 -36.26
N ASP A 405 -17.09 -25.51 -35.72
CA ASP A 405 -17.95 -24.55 -36.40
C ASP A 405 -17.13 -23.36 -36.96
N PRO A 406 -17.58 -22.73 -38.06
CA PRO A 406 -17.00 -21.47 -38.54
C PRO A 406 -16.98 -20.41 -37.44
N ASN A 407 -15.98 -19.53 -37.45
CA ASN A 407 -15.78 -18.47 -36.45
C ASN A 407 -15.61 -18.95 -35.00
N THR A 408 -15.24 -20.23 -34.81
CA THR A 408 -14.87 -20.75 -33.49
C THR A 408 -13.36 -20.85 -33.36
N TYR A 409 -12.80 -20.35 -32.27
CA TYR A 409 -11.37 -20.32 -31.98
C TYR A 409 -11.07 -21.00 -30.66
N ALA A 410 -10.03 -21.82 -30.60
CA ALA A 410 -9.60 -22.45 -29.37
C ALA A 410 -8.44 -21.68 -28.73
N TYR A 411 -8.54 -21.43 -27.43
CA TYR A 411 -7.51 -20.76 -26.64
C TYR A 411 -7.12 -21.62 -25.43
N ASP A 412 -5.88 -21.43 -25.00
CA ASP A 412 -5.37 -22.03 -23.78
C ASP A 412 -5.92 -21.26 -22.56
N GLU A 413 -6.22 -21.99 -21.51
CA GLU A 413 -6.58 -21.44 -20.19
C GLU A 413 -5.42 -21.67 -19.24
N TRP A 414 -5.06 -20.65 -18.47
CA TRP A 414 -4.07 -20.81 -17.43
C TRP A 414 -4.68 -21.55 -16.24
N ASP A 415 -4.11 -22.71 -15.91
CA ASP A 415 -4.47 -23.44 -14.71
C ASP A 415 -3.59 -22.98 -13.54
N PHE A 416 -4.16 -22.12 -12.70
CA PHE A 416 -3.50 -21.59 -11.52
C PHE A 416 -3.01 -22.70 -10.58
N TYR A 417 -3.79 -23.76 -10.37
CA TYR A 417 -3.40 -24.84 -9.44
C TYR A 417 -2.28 -25.72 -9.98
N ALA A 418 -2.20 -25.88 -11.30
CA ALA A 418 -1.18 -26.70 -11.96
C ALA A 418 0.04 -25.88 -12.42
N ALA A 419 0.03 -24.55 -12.24
CA ALA A 419 0.99 -23.60 -12.80
C ALA A 419 1.33 -23.89 -14.28
N ALA A 420 0.31 -24.28 -15.07
CA ALA A 420 0.48 -24.74 -16.44
C ALA A 420 -0.72 -24.37 -17.32
N TYR A 421 -0.48 -24.23 -18.61
CA TYR A 421 -1.55 -24.01 -19.58
C TYR A 421 -2.31 -25.31 -19.87
N ARG A 422 -3.64 -25.24 -19.83
CA ARG A 422 -4.52 -26.27 -20.39
C ARG A 422 -4.69 -26.00 -21.89
N PRO A 423 -4.16 -26.88 -22.76
CA PRO A 423 -4.12 -26.60 -24.20
C PRO A 423 -5.50 -26.72 -24.84
N ARG A 424 -5.90 -25.67 -25.58
CA ARG A 424 -7.20 -25.54 -26.28
C ARG A 424 -8.37 -25.85 -25.35
N TRP A 425 -8.34 -25.26 -24.16
CA TRP A 425 -9.31 -25.53 -23.12
C TRP A 425 -10.60 -24.73 -23.29
N CYS A 426 -10.51 -23.52 -23.86
CA CYS A 426 -11.64 -22.64 -24.08
C CYS A 426 -11.94 -22.48 -25.57
N LEU A 427 -13.22 -22.52 -25.92
CA LEU A 427 -13.73 -22.19 -27.25
C LEU A 427 -14.40 -20.82 -27.23
N ILE A 428 -13.91 -19.93 -28.08
CA ILE A 428 -14.52 -18.65 -28.39
C ILE A 428 -15.34 -18.78 -29.66
N LYS A 429 -16.58 -18.30 -29.62
CA LYS A 429 -17.43 -18.14 -30.80
C LYS A 429 -17.57 -16.66 -31.11
N GLU A 430 -17.04 -16.27 -32.27
CA GLU A 430 -17.13 -14.91 -32.76
C GLU A 430 -18.41 -14.73 -33.60
N ASP A 431 -19.26 -13.78 -33.20
CA ASP A 431 -20.47 -13.42 -33.94
C ASP A 431 -20.61 -11.90 -34.09
N ILE A 432 -21.25 -11.45 -35.17
CA ILE A 432 -21.49 -10.03 -35.40
C ILE A 432 -22.77 -9.64 -34.65
N LEU A 433 -22.69 -8.61 -33.80
CA LEU A 433 -23.84 -8.18 -33.00
C LEU A 433 -24.98 -7.70 -33.90
N GLU A 434 -26.22 -7.99 -33.52
CA GLU A 434 -27.42 -7.58 -34.26
C GLU A 434 -27.54 -6.04 -34.39
N GLU A 435 -28.25 -5.58 -35.43
CA GLU A 435 -28.51 -4.15 -35.64
C GLU A 435 -29.83 -3.72 -34.98
N GLY A 436 -29.77 -2.69 -34.12
CA GLY A 436 -30.91 -2.04 -33.48
C GLY A 436 -31.24 -0.66 -34.06
N ASP A 437 -31.71 0.26 -33.21
CA ASP A 437 -32.13 1.61 -33.58
C ASP A 437 -30.96 2.61 -33.49
N PRO A 438 -30.67 3.41 -34.56
CA PRO A 438 -29.63 4.43 -34.49
C PRO A 438 -29.96 5.65 -33.60
N THR A 439 -31.21 5.80 -33.13
CA THR A 439 -31.64 6.95 -32.31
C THR A 439 -30.83 7.08 -31.01
N PHE A 440 -30.63 5.96 -30.30
CA PHE A 440 -29.90 5.92 -29.03
C PHE A 440 -28.50 6.55 -29.14
N TYR A 441 -27.74 6.21 -30.18
CA TYR A 441 -26.40 6.74 -30.38
C TYR A 441 -26.39 8.27 -30.51
N ASN A 442 -27.34 8.82 -31.29
CA ASN A 442 -27.43 10.26 -31.49
C ASN A 442 -27.91 10.99 -30.22
N GLU A 443 -28.84 10.39 -29.48
CA GLU A 443 -29.31 10.92 -28.20
C GLU A 443 -28.21 10.96 -27.15
N ALA A 444 -27.41 9.89 -27.02
CA ALA A 444 -26.28 9.82 -26.09
C ALA A 444 -25.24 10.93 -26.36
N LEU A 445 -24.92 11.20 -27.63
CA LEU A 445 -24.01 12.28 -28.02
C LEU A 445 -24.56 13.68 -27.68
N LEU A 446 -25.87 13.89 -27.87
CA LEU A 446 -26.52 15.16 -27.55
C LEU A 446 -26.56 15.40 -26.04
N GLN A 447 -26.87 14.38 -25.25
CA GLN A 447 -26.93 14.46 -23.79
C GLN A 447 -25.57 14.81 -23.19
N HIS A 448 -24.48 14.20 -23.68
CA HIS A 448 -23.15 14.30 -23.08
C HIS A 448 -22.14 15.14 -23.90
N HIS A 449 -22.61 16.11 -24.69
CA HIS A 449 -21.76 16.90 -25.60
C HIS A 449 -20.57 17.60 -24.89
N ALA A 450 -20.76 18.07 -23.65
CA ALA A 450 -19.72 18.73 -22.86
C ALA A 450 -18.61 17.74 -22.48
N LEU A 451 -18.99 16.52 -22.09
CA LEU A 451 -18.06 15.44 -21.74
C LEU A 451 -17.28 14.98 -22.97
N LEU A 452 -17.92 14.89 -24.15
CA LEU A 452 -17.25 14.54 -25.40
C LEU A 452 -16.06 15.47 -25.72
N SER A 453 -16.23 16.78 -25.49
CA SER A 453 -15.15 17.76 -25.69
C SER A 453 -13.99 17.54 -24.71
N HIS A 454 -14.29 17.10 -23.48
CA HIS A 454 -13.28 16.76 -22.48
C HIS A 454 -12.54 15.47 -22.84
N ILE A 455 -13.27 14.41 -23.20
CA ILE A 455 -12.72 13.12 -23.65
C ILE A 455 -11.76 13.35 -24.82
N LYS A 456 -12.17 14.16 -25.81
CA LYS A 456 -11.31 14.47 -26.96
C LYS A 456 -9.98 15.11 -26.54
N ARG A 457 -10.01 16.11 -25.65
CA ARG A 457 -8.79 16.72 -25.11
C ARG A 457 -7.93 15.74 -24.32
N GLN A 458 -8.54 14.82 -23.57
CA GLN A 458 -7.80 13.78 -22.84
C GLN A 458 -7.10 12.83 -23.82
N PHE A 459 -7.77 12.33 -24.86
CA PHE A 459 -7.15 11.47 -25.87
C PHE A 459 -6.07 12.18 -26.71
N GLU A 460 -6.18 13.49 -26.90
CA GLU A 460 -5.13 14.32 -27.50
C GLU A 460 -3.90 14.45 -26.57
N ARG A 461 -4.12 14.57 -25.25
CA ARG A 461 -3.04 14.68 -24.23
C ARG A 461 -2.35 13.35 -23.94
N ILE A 462 -3.09 12.25 -23.90
CA ILE A 462 -2.55 10.92 -23.57
C ILE A 462 -1.53 10.48 -24.63
N MET A 463 -1.69 10.88 -25.91
CA MET A 463 -0.77 10.50 -26.99
C MET A 463 -0.53 11.65 -27.97
N PRO A 464 0.42 12.57 -27.68
CA PRO A 464 0.74 13.66 -28.59
C PRO A 464 1.34 13.13 -29.90
N GLU A 465 1.05 13.81 -31.00
CA GLU A 465 1.73 13.56 -32.28
C GLU A 465 3.24 13.72 -32.08
N ARG A 466 3.99 12.63 -32.28
CA ARG A 466 5.43 12.66 -32.05
C ARG A 466 6.12 13.41 -33.18
N PHE A 467 6.87 14.44 -32.82
CA PHE A 467 7.87 15.03 -33.69
C PHE A 467 9.14 14.17 -33.61
N ARG A 468 9.52 13.52 -34.71
CA ARG A 468 10.82 12.83 -34.79
C ARG A 468 11.85 13.79 -35.36
N LYS A 469 12.96 13.97 -34.65
CA LYS A 469 14.12 14.70 -35.17
C LYS A 469 14.87 13.81 -36.16
N THR A 470 15.06 14.32 -37.37
CA THR A 470 15.98 13.75 -38.35
C THR A 470 17.27 14.54 -38.27
N TYR A 471 18.36 13.86 -37.93
CA TYR A 471 19.68 14.44 -37.74
C TYR A 471 20.53 14.32 -39.01
N ARG A 472 21.68 15.00 -39.02
CA ARG A 472 22.63 15.01 -40.14
C ARG A 472 21.99 15.47 -41.47
N LEU A 473 21.39 16.64 -41.45
CA LEU A 473 20.85 17.33 -42.62
C LEU A 473 21.73 18.53 -42.98
N VAL A 474 21.79 18.86 -44.28
CA VAL A 474 22.51 20.05 -44.77
C VAL A 474 21.79 21.35 -44.41
N ASP A 475 20.47 21.26 -44.19
CA ASP A 475 19.61 22.37 -43.79
C ASP A 475 18.50 21.86 -42.87
N GLY A 476 18.19 22.61 -41.81
CA GLY A 476 17.31 22.17 -40.73
C GLY A 476 16.82 23.32 -39.86
N GLU A 477 16.02 22.98 -38.85
CA GLU A 477 15.49 23.97 -37.91
C GLU A 477 16.57 24.49 -36.95
N ASP A 478 17.52 23.63 -36.59
CA ASP A 478 18.57 23.95 -35.62
C ASP A 478 19.79 23.05 -35.83
N VAL A 479 20.91 23.38 -35.17
CA VAL A 479 22.20 22.71 -35.32
C VAL A 479 22.25 21.42 -34.50
N ASP A 480 22.74 20.34 -35.12
CA ASP A 480 23.12 19.12 -34.42
C ASP A 480 24.52 19.32 -33.82
N LEU A 481 24.58 19.53 -32.50
CA LEU A 481 25.82 19.80 -31.79
C LEU A 481 26.87 18.70 -31.99
N ASN A 482 26.46 17.43 -32.10
CA ASN A 482 27.43 16.35 -32.28
C ASN A 482 28.04 16.40 -33.68
N ALA A 483 27.22 16.57 -34.71
CA ALA A 483 27.69 16.72 -36.09
C ALA A 483 28.52 18.00 -36.27
N ALA A 484 28.16 19.10 -35.59
CA ALA A 484 28.92 20.34 -35.60
C ALA A 484 30.27 20.20 -34.89
N ILE A 485 30.35 19.45 -33.78
CA ILE A 485 31.60 19.15 -33.08
C ILE A 485 32.50 18.27 -33.95
N GLU A 486 31.94 17.23 -34.60
CA GLU A 486 32.67 16.38 -35.56
C GLU A 486 33.23 17.23 -36.72
N ALA A 487 32.39 18.05 -37.36
CA ALA A 487 32.81 18.95 -38.43
C ALA A 487 33.90 19.94 -37.97
N TRP A 488 33.80 20.46 -36.75
CA TRP A 488 34.81 21.37 -36.21
C TRP A 488 36.11 20.67 -35.84
N ALA A 489 36.05 19.42 -35.39
CA ALA A 489 37.22 18.58 -35.17
C ALA A 489 37.92 18.28 -36.51
N ASP A 490 37.17 17.95 -37.56
CA ASP A 490 37.71 17.70 -38.91
C ASP A 490 38.39 18.95 -39.48
N LEU A 491 37.78 20.13 -39.32
CA LEU A 491 38.37 21.41 -39.71
C LEU A 491 39.70 21.66 -39.00
N ARG A 492 39.81 21.35 -37.70
CA ARG A 492 41.09 21.46 -36.96
C ARG A 492 42.14 20.46 -37.46
N MET A 493 41.70 19.28 -37.90
CA MET A 493 42.57 18.24 -38.47
C MET A 493 42.90 18.47 -39.95
N HIS A 494 42.45 19.58 -40.56
CA HIS A 494 42.60 19.87 -41.99
C HIS A 494 41.98 18.80 -42.90
N VAL A 495 40.93 18.13 -42.42
CA VAL A 495 40.09 17.19 -43.15
C VAL A 495 38.84 17.94 -43.61
N PRO A 496 38.34 17.73 -44.85
CA PRO A 496 37.09 18.33 -45.28
C PRO A 496 35.92 17.82 -44.42
N PRO A 497 35.18 18.69 -43.72
CA PRO A 497 34.08 18.30 -42.84
C PRO A 497 32.84 17.87 -43.63
N ASP A 498 31.92 17.14 -42.98
CA ASP A 498 30.57 16.90 -43.51
C ASP A 498 29.68 18.15 -43.32
N ASP A 499 28.99 18.57 -44.38
CA ASP A 499 28.11 19.74 -44.37
C ASP A 499 26.76 19.47 -43.66
N LYS A 500 26.51 18.23 -43.25
CA LYS A 500 25.27 17.76 -42.60
C LYS A 500 25.22 18.07 -41.11
N VAL A 501 25.25 19.36 -40.75
CA VAL A 501 25.34 19.80 -39.35
C VAL A 501 24.00 20.21 -38.72
N TYR A 502 22.87 20.02 -39.41
CA TYR A 502 21.55 20.44 -38.93
C TYR A 502 20.61 19.27 -38.61
N TRP A 503 19.57 19.52 -37.83
CA TRP A 503 18.43 18.61 -37.65
C TRP A 503 17.09 19.31 -37.90
N ARG A 504 16.06 18.53 -38.25
CA ARG A 504 14.69 19.02 -38.48
C ARG A 504 13.67 18.11 -37.80
N ARG A 505 12.61 18.66 -37.20
CA ARG A 505 11.47 17.88 -36.69
C ARG A 505 10.53 17.54 -37.85
N HIS A 506 10.16 16.27 -37.98
CA HIS A 506 9.07 15.84 -38.85
C HIS A 506 7.89 15.41 -37.97
N ARG A 507 6.69 15.90 -38.27
CA ARG A 507 5.45 15.42 -37.64
C ARG A 507 5.21 13.99 -38.16
N ILE A 508 5.24 13.01 -37.27
CA ILE A 508 4.84 11.64 -37.60
C ILE A 508 3.34 11.55 -37.37
N GLN A 509 2.63 11.02 -38.37
CA GLN A 509 1.20 10.76 -38.29
C GLN A 509 0.96 9.69 -37.22
N ARG A 510 -0.10 9.88 -36.42
CA ARG A 510 -0.45 8.98 -35.31
C ARG A 510 -0.73 7.58 -35.87
N ASP A 511 0.02 6.57 -35.41
CA ASP A 511 -0.04 5.19 -35.90
C ASP A 511 -0.38 4.24 -34.73
N VAL A 512 -1.67 4.21 -34.39
CA VAL A 512 -2.22 3.57 -33.20
C VAL A 512 -3.39 2.66 -33.56
N ALA A 513 -3.44 1.49 -32.94
CA ALA A 513 -4.59 0.58 -32.94
C ALA A 513 -5.13 0.41 -31.51
N VAL A 514 -6.43 0.66 -31.32
CA VAL A 514 -7.12 0.57 -30.02
C VAL A 514 -8.23 -0.47 -30.08
N VAL A 515 -8.33 -1.33 -29.07
CA VAL A 515 -9.48 -2.24 -28.92
C VAL A 515 -10.20 -1.93 -27.63
N PHE A 516 -11.52 -1.74 -27.72
CA PHE A 516 -12.42 -1.73 -26.57
C PHE A 516 -13.05 -3.11 -26.44
N LEU A 517 -12.89 -3.71 -25.27
CA LEU A 517 -13.48 -4.99 -24.90
C LEU A 517 -14.48 -4.72 -23.78
N LEU A 518 -15.76 -4.84 -24.11
CA LEU A 518 -16.90 -4.57 -23.25
C LEU A 518 -17.37 -5.85 -22.59
N ASP A 519 -17.50 -5.85 -21.28
CA ASP A 519 -18.17 -6.92 -20.55
C ASP A 519 -19.68 -6.83 -20.79
N MET A 520 -20.25 -7.91 -21.34
CA MET A 520 -21.68 -8.04 -21.58
C MET A 520 -22.30 -9.12 -20.67
N SER A 521 -21.67 -9.44 -19.54
CA SER A 521 -22.20 -10.42 -18.58
C SER A 521 -23.41 -9.91 -17.79
N ALA A 522 -24.11 -10.83 -17.12
CA ALA A 522 -25.33 -10.57 -16.36
C ALA A 522 -25.16 -9.53 -15.25
N SER A 523 -23.98 -9.43 -14.64
CA SER A 523 -23.71 -8.47 -13.56
C SER A 523 -23.74 -7.02 -14.05
N THR A 524 -23.53 -6.78 -15.33
CA THR A 524 -23.71 -5.44 -15.93
C THR A 524 -25.17 -4.96 -15.98
N ALA A 525 -26.13 -5.82 -15.61
CA ALA A 525 -27.52 -5.44 -15.42
C ALA A 525 -27.79 -4.71 -14.09
N GLU A 526 -26.81 -4.65 -13.17
CA GLU A 526 -26.96 -3.99 -11.87
C GLU A 526 -27.23 -2.47 -12.04
N PRO A 527 -28.17 -1.89 -11.26
CA PRO A 527 -28.50 -0.48 -11.31
C PRO A 527 -27.52 0.38 -10.50
N ILE A 528 -27.00 1.44 -11.12
CA ILE A 528 -26.25 2.53 -10.47
C ILE A 528 -27.19 3.72 -10.26
N TYR A 529 -27.18 4.30 -9.07
CA TYR A 529 -27.88 5.54 -8.77
C TYR A 529 -27.10 6.74 -9.29
N VAL A 530 -27.70 7.49 -10.21
CA VAL A 530 -27.06 8.67 -10.83
C VAL A 530 -27.69 9.93 -10.25
N GLY A 531 -27.10 10.49 -9.19
CA GLY A 531 -27.60 11.74 -8.60
C GLY A 531 -26.66 12.39 -7.59
N ASN A 532 -26.33 13.67 -7.81
CA ASN A 532 -25.78 14.56 -6.79
C ASN A 532 -26.90 14.97 -5.83
N ALA A 533 -27.17 14.17 -4.80
CA ALA A 533 -28.01 14.61 -3.70
C ALA A 533 -27.19 15.56 -2.80
N SER A 534 -27.68 16.79 -2.57
CA SER A 534 -27.05 17.67 -1.59
C SER A 534 -27.20 17.08 -0.17
N PRO A 535 -26.23 17.31 0.75
CA PRO A 535 -26.28 16.76 2.11
C PRO A 535 -27.58 17.09 2.88
N ASP A 536 -28.22 18.22 2.57
CA ASP A 536 -29.46 18.67 3.22
C ASP A 536 -30.71 17.85 2.85
N GLU A 537 -30.70 17.07 1.77
CA GLU A 537 -31.87 16.30 1.31
C GLU A 537 -31.94 14.87 1.88
N GLN A 538 -30.86 14.39 2.50
CA GLN A 538 -30.79 13.05 3.12
C GLN A 538 -31.47 12.98 4.49
N ASN A 539 -31.58 14.12 5.19
CA ASN A 539 -32.16 14.17 6.53
C ASN A 539 -33.69 14.29 6.48
N ALA A 540 -34.37 13.31 7.06
CA ALA A 540 -35.82 13.38 7.23
C ALA A 540 -36.19 14.52 8.18
N PRO A 541 -37.09 15.45 7.80
CA PRO A 541 -37.46 16.56 8.68
C PRO A 541 -38.13 16.05 9.96
N HIS A 542 -37.71 16.56 11.12
CA HIS A 542 -38.20 16.13 12.44
C HIS A 542 -39.70 16.41 12.67
N ALA A 543 -40.32 17.29 11.90
CA ALA A 543 -41.74 17.61 12.00
C ALA A 543 -42.62 16.61 11.21
N ALA A 544 -43.55 15.96 11.90
CA ALA A 544 -44.45 14.96 11.33
C ALA A 544 -45.31 15.47 10.15
N ALA A 545 -45.63 16.78 10.13
CA ALA A 545 -46.43 17.39 9.08
C ALA A 545 -45.70 17.48 7.73
N THR A 546 -44.37 17.61 7.73
CA THR A 546 -43.52 17.68 6.52
C THR A 546 -42.98 16.33 6.08
N TYR A 547 -42.96 15.34 6.97
CA TYR A 547 -42.49 13.98 6.68
C TYR A 547 -43.32 13.28 5.60
N ALA A 548 -44.65 13.43 5.62
CA ALA A 548 -45.53 12.82 4.63
C ALA A 548 -45.31 13.39 3.21
N THR A 549 -44.96 14.67 3.10
CA THR A 549 -44.63 15.34 1.84
C THR A 549 -43.24 14.95 1.35
N TRP A 550 -42.23 14.92 2.23
CA TRP A 550 -40.89 14.43 1.93
C TRP A 550 -40.91 12.99 1.40
N ARG A 551 -41.68 12.10 2.06
CA ARG A 551 -41.82 10.70 1.63
C ARG A 551 -42.44 10.56 0.25
N ARG A 552 -43.47 11.35 -0.08
CA ARG A 552 -44.09 11.35 -1.41
C ARG A 552 -43.17 11.88 -2.51
N HIS A 553 -42.38 12.91 -2.22
CA HIS A 553 -41.40 13.45 -3.18
C HIS A 553 -40.25 12.46 -3.43
N ARG A 554 -39.82 11.72 -2.39
CA ARG A 554 -38.84 10.64 -2.49
C ARG A 554 -39.37 9.44 -3.28
N ASP A 555 -40.56 8.95 -2.95
CA ASP A 555 -41.19 7.80 -3.62
C ASP A 555 -41.52 8.09 -5.10
N ALA A 556 -41.79 9.36 -5.47
CA ALA A 556 -42.04 9.78 -6.85
C ALA A 556 -40.76 9.90 -7.71
N ARG A 557 -39.59 10.19 -7.11
CA ARG A 557 -38.28 10.25 -7.79
C ARG A 557 -37.63 8.88 -8.01
N SER A 558 -38.00 7.87 -7.20
CA SER A 558 -37.41 6.51 -7.22
C SER A 558 -37.54 5.75 -8.56
N ARG A 559 -38.27 6.25 -9.56
CA ARG A 559 -38.38 5.62 -10.89
C ARG A 559 -37.46 6.21 -11.96
N SER A 560 -36.81 7.35 -11.71
CA SER A 560 -36.03 8.09 -12.72
C SER A 560 -34.52 8.15 -12.47
N ASP A 561 -34.04 7.75 -11.29
CA ASP A 561 -32.67 8.04 -10.83
C ASP A 561 -31.74 6.81 -10.76
N PHE A 562 -32.01 5.76 -11.55
CA PHE A 562 -31.07 4.64 -11.71
C PHE A 562 -30.84 4.32 -13.18
N LYS A 563 -29.57 4.13 -13.55
CA LYS A 563 -29.14 3.61 -14.87
C LYS A 563 -28.40 2.30 -14.65
N ARG A 564 -28.55 1.30 -15.51
CA ARG A 564 -27.77 0.06 -15.38
C ARG A 564 -26.33 0.29 -15.83
N ILE A 565 -25.38 -0.47 -15.28
CA ILE A 565 -23.97 -0.42 -15.67
C ILE A 565 -23.82 -0.53 -17.20
N ILE A 566 -24.54 -1.48 -17.81
CA ILE A 566 -24.51 -1.68 -19.27
C ILE A 566 -25.03 -0.47 -20.06
N ASP A 567 -26.01 0.28 -19.54
CA ASP A 567 -26.57 1.46 -20.22
C ASP A 567 -25.53 2.59 -20.20
N ILE A 568 -24.78 2.72 -19.10
CA ILE A 568 -23.65 3.63 -18.99
C ILE A 568 -22.51 3.19 -19.91
N ALA A 569 -22.16 1.89 -19.94
CA ALA A 569 -21.14 1.36 -20.84
C ALA A 569 -21.47 1.62 -22.32
N LYS A 570 -22.75 1.52 -22.70
CA LYS A 570 -23.25 1.87 -24.04
C LYS A 570 -23.09 3.35 -24.36
N GLU A 571 -23.48 4.23 -23.44
CA GLU A 571 -23.30 5.68 -23.59
C GLU A 571 -21.81 6.05 -23.71
N SER A 572 -20.96 5.48 -22.85
CA SER A 572 -19.50 5.64 -22.90
C SER A 572 -18.91 5.14 -24.22
N THR A 573 -19.36 3.98 -24.71
CA THR A 573 -18.93 3.44 -26.01
C THR A 573 -19.29 4.40 -27.14
N ALA A 574 -20.48 5.00 -27.12
CA ALA A 574 -20.89 5.97 -28.13
C ALA A 574 -19.98 7.22 -28.14
N LEU A 575 -19.68 7.76 -26.96
CA LEU A 575 -18.81 8.93 -26.79
C LEU A 575 -17.35 8.65 -27.21
N LEU A 576 -16.80 7.51 -26.77
CA LEU A 576 -15.44 7.08 -27.11
C LEU A 576 -15.27 6.86 -28.60
N THR A 577 -16.27 6.22 -29.24
CA THR A 577 -16.30 6.03 -30.69
C THR A 577 -16.23 7.36 -31.43
N GLN A 578 -17.05 8.34 -31.02
CA GLN A 578 -17.07 9.66 -31.64
C GLN A 578 -15.76 10.44 -31.42
N ALA A 579 -15.14 10.28 -30.26
CA ALA A 579 -13.85 10.89 -29.97
C ALA A 579 -12.74 10.33 -30.87
N LEU A 580 -12.66 9.00 -31.00
CA LEU A 580 -11.64 8.31 -31.81
C LEU A 580 -11.80 8.56 -33.31
N GLU A 581 -13.03 8.56 -33.82
CA GLU A 581 -13.32 8.93 -35.21
C GLU A 581 -12.84 10.36 -35.52
N SER A 582 -12.95 11.27 -34.56
CA SER A 582 -12.48 12.65 -34.74
C SER A 582 -10.95 12.79 -34.73
N ILE A 583 -10.24 11.79 -34.19
CA ILE A 583 -8.77 11.73 -34.11
C ILE A 583 -8.19 10.98 -35.31
N GLY A 584 -8.91 9.99 -35.84
CA GLY A 584 -8.48 9.19 -36.99
C GLY A 584 -7.62 7.98 -36.64
N ASP A 585 -7.65 7.52 -35.38
CA ASP A 585 -6.95 6.29 -34.95
C ASP A 585 -7.68 5.04 -35.45
N THR A 586 -6.97 3.92 -35.63
CA THR A 586 -7.61 2.63 -35.94
C THR A 586 -8.18 2.06 -34.64
N TYR A 587 -9.44 1.66 -34.63
CA TYR A 587 -10.03 1.07 -33.43
C TYR A 587 -11.05 -0.03 -33.71
N GLY A 588 -11.21 -0.96 -32.77
CA GLY A 588 -12.23 -2.01 -32.77
C GLY A 588 -13.04 -1.98 -31.47
N ILE A 589 -14.30 -2.39 -31.55
CA ILE A 589 -15.22 -2.47 -30.41
C ILE A 589 -15.81 -3.87 -30.40
N TYR A 590 -15.56 -4.57 -29.31
CA TYR A 590 -15.99 -5.95 -29.11
C TYR A 590 -16.67 -6.10 -27.75
N GLY A 591 -17.59 -7.04 -27.64
CA GLY A 591 -18.22 -7.44 -26.40
C GLY A 591 -17.92 -8.91 -26.11
N PHE A 592 -17.96 -9.32 -24.84
CA PHE A 592 -17.82 -10.73 -24.50
C PHE A 592 -18.79 -11.18 -23.42
N SER A 593 -19.13 -12.46 -23.43
CA SER A 593 -19.89 -13.14 -22.37
C SER A 593 -19.48 -14.60 -22.28
N GLY A 594 -19.48 -15.18 -21.09
CA GLY A 594 -19.09 -16.55 -20.81
C GLY A 594 -20.29 -17.48 -20.63
N TYR A 595 -20.26 -18.66 -21.23
CA TYR A 595 -21.17 -19.76 -20.91
C TYR A 595 -20.40 -21.09 -20.89
N GLY A 596 -19.50 -21.21 -19.93
CA GLY A 596 -18.60 -22.35 -19.82
C GLY A 596 -17.43 -22.33 -20.80
N ARG A 597 -16.50 -23.26 -20.61
CA ARG A 597 -15.27 -23.34 -21.43
C ARG A 597 -15.56 -23.66 -22.89
N GLU A 598 -16.67 -24.34 -23.17
CA GLU A 598 -17.11 -24.71 -24.51
C GLU A 598 -17.79 -23.57 -25.29
N ASN A 599 -18.17 -22.47 -24.63
CA ASN A 599 -18.94 -21.40 -25.27
C ASN A 599 -18.67 -20.02 -24.63
N VAL A 600 -17.51 -19.44 -24.96
CA VAL A 600 -17.23 -18.01 -24.71
C VAL A 600 -17.69 -17.22 -25.93
N GLU A 601 -18.71 -16.39 -25.77
CA GLU A 601 -19.28 -15.58 -26.84
C GLU A 601 -18.48 -14.28 -26.99
N PHE A 602 -18.07 -13.98 -28.22
CA PHE A 602 -17.31 -12.78 -28.55
C PHE A 602 -18.06 -12.02 -29.67
N TYR A 603 -18.64 -10.88 -29.30
CA TYR A 603 -19.49 -10.08 -30.17
C TYR A 603 -18.70 -8.99 -30.87
N VAL A 604 -18.79 -8.93 -32.20
CA VAL A 604 -18.20 -7.87 -33.01
C VAL A 604 -19.22 -6.75 -33.18
N ILE A 605 -19.02 -5.64 -32.47
CA ILE A 605 -19.78 -4.40 -32.66
C ILE A 605 -19.17 -3.61 -33.83
N LYS A 606 -17.85 -3.48 -33.84
CA LYS A 606 -17.07 -2.89 -34.92
C LYS A 606 -15.73 -3.59 -35.02
N ASP A 607 -15.42 -4.17 -36.17
CA ASP A 607 -14.08 -4.73 -36.36
C ASP A 607 -13.01 -3.63 -36.56
N LEU A 608 -11.74 -3.94 -36.24
CA LEU A 608 -10.59 -3.06 -36.49
C LEU A 608 -10.48 -2.64 -37.95
N THR A 609 -10.84 -3.53 -38.88
CA THR A 609 -10.80 -3.26 -40.33
C THR A 609 -12.08 -2.62 -40.88
N GLU A 610 -13.15 -2.59 -40.08
CA GLU A 610 -14.44 -2.05 -40.47
C GLU A 610 -14.44 -0.52 -40.35
N ARG A 611 -14.99 0.18 -41.34
CA ARG A 611 -15.21 1.64 -41.26
C ARG A 611 -16.43 1.94 -40.41
N PHE A 612 -16.35 2.96 -39.56
CA PHE A 612 -17.50 3.40 -38.79
C PHE A 612 -18.62 3.91 -39.71
N GLY A 613 -19.86 3.51 -39.40
CA GLY A 613 -21.03 3.90 -40.18
C GLY A 613 -22.33 3.59 -39.45
N GLU A 614 -23.45 3.76 -40.14
CA GLU A 614 -24.79 3.58 -39.56
C GLU A 614 -25.03 2.18 -38.98
N ARG A 615 -24.43 1.14 -39.55
CA ARG A 615 -24.52 -0.23 -39.01
C ARG A 615 -23.91 -0.33 -37.62
N THR A 616 -22.73 0.26 -37.41
CA THR A 616 -22.06 0.26 -36.10
C THR A 616 -22.90 0.99 -35.05
N LYS A 617 -23.50 2.14 -35.41
CA LYS A 617 -24.40 2.89 -34.50
C LYS A 617 -25.58 2.03 -34.05
N ARG A 618 -26.18 1.26 -34.97
CA ARG A 618 -27.26 0.33 -34.68
C ARG A 618 -26.81 -0.85 -33.83
N ARG A 619 -25.59 -1.35 -34.00
CA ARG A 619 -25.06 -2.44 -33.16
C ARG A 619 -24.81 -1.98 -31.72
N ILE A 620 -24.35 -0.74 -31.52
CA ILE A 620 -24.19 -0.18 -30.17
C ILE A 620 -25.50 -0.21 -29.38
N ASP A 621 -26.65 0.00 -30.04
CA ASP A 621 -27.97 -0.11 -29.42
C ASP A 621 -28.29 -1.54 -28.93
N LYS A 622 -27.77 -2.58 -29.59
CA LYS A 622 -28.01 -3.99 -29.23
C LYS A 622 -27.08 -4.55 -28.17
N ILE A 623 -26.18 -3.75 -27.62
CA ILE A 623 -25.41 -4.14 -26.44
C ILE A 623 -26.41 -4.33 -25.28
N SER A 624 -26.38 -5.51 -24.67
CA SER A 624 -27.23 -5.89 -23.53
C SER A 624 -26.50 -6.89 -22.63
N PRO A 625 -26.86 -6.98 -21.33
CA PRO A 625 -26.35 -8.02 -20.45
C PRO A 625 -26.80 -9.40 -20.92
N LEU A 626 -25.90 -10.38 -20.83
CA LEU A 626 -26.06 -11.76 -21.28
C LEU A 626 -25.71 -12.73 -20.13
N HIS A 627 -24.85 -13.72 -20.39
CA HIS A 627 -24.55 -14.84 -19.51
C HIS A 627 -23.50 -14.47 -18.44
N ALA A 628 -22.46 -15.28 -18.27
CA ALA A 628 -21.44 -15.12 -17.24
C ALA A 628 -20.20 -14.37 -17.80
N THR A 629 -19.07 -14.43 -17.09
CA THR A 629 -17.85 -13.63 -17.34
C THR A 629 -16.61 -14.53 -17.40
N ARG A 630 -16.16 -14.89 -18.61
CA ARG A 630 -14.89 -15.63 -18.84
C ARG A 630 -13.87 -14.75 -19.58
N MET A 631 -13.16 -13.90 -18.83
CA MET A 631 -12.32 -12.83 -19.39
C MET A 631 -11.04 -13.31 -20.09
N GLY A 632 -10.32 -14.27 -19.52
CA GLY A 632 -8.99 -14.66 -20.02
C GLY A 632 -8.96 -15.00 -21.51
N PRO A 633 -9.80 -15.95 -21.99
CA PRO A 633 -9.90 -16.25 -23.41
C PRO A 633 -10.28 -15.01 -24.25
N ALA A 634 -11.25 -14.20 -23.80
CA ALA A 634 -11.72 -13.03 -24.55
C ALA A 634 -10.61 -11.99 -24.73
N ILE A 635 -9.81 -11.76 -23.69
CA ILE A 635 -8.61 -10.90 -23.72
C ILE A 635 -7.59 -11.47 -24.72
N ARG A 636 -7.27 -12.77 -24.66
CA ARG A 636 -6.35 -13.42 -25.60
C ARG A 636 -6.81 -13.29 -27.05
N HIS A 637 -8.11 -13.37 -27.30
CA HIS A 637 -8.68 -13.20 -28.63
C HIS A 637 -8.58 -11.75 -29.12
N ALA A 638 -8.90 -10.77 -28.27
CA ALA A 638 -8.73 -9.35 -28.58
C ALA A 638 -7.25 -8.99 -28.87
N ILE A 639 -6.31 -9.54 -28.09
CA ILE A 639 -4.87 -9.38 -28.32
C ILE A 639 -4.46 -9.97 -29.66
N THR A 640 -4.96 -11.15 -30.02
CA THR A 640 -4.68 -11.79 -31.32
C THR A 640 -5.10 -10.88 -32.48
N LYS A 641 -6.25 -10.20 -32.38
CA LYS A 641 -6.71 -9.22 -33.38
C LYS A 641 -5.84 -7.96 -33.42
N LEU A 642 -5.39 -7.46 -32.26
CA LEU A 642 -4.45 -6.33 -32.18
C LEU A 642 -3.07 -6.67 -32.75
N GLU A 643 -2.58 -7.89 -32.53
CA GLU A 643 -1.29 -8.36 -33.04
C GLU A 643 -1.21 -8.30 -34.56
N GLN A 644 -2.32 -8.61 -35.24
CA GLN A 644 -2.45 -8.54 -36.70
C GLN A 644 -2.37 -7.12 -37.28
N GLN A 645 -2.50 -6.09 -36.44
CA GLN A 645 -2.36 -4.70 -36.88
C GLN A 645 -0.89 -4.30 -36.99
N SER A 646 -0.56 -3.54 -38.04
CA SER A 646 0.80 -3.01 -38.27
C SER A 646 1.13 -1.78 -37.42
N ALA A 647 0.16 -1.28 -36.65
CA ALA A 647 0.30 -0.08 -35.84
C ALA A 647 1.43 -0.19 -34.80
N SER A 648 2.24 0.86 -34.71
CA SER A 648 3.37 0.96 -33.78
C SER A 648 2.97 0.91 -32.29
N THR A 649 1.76 1.36 -31.97
CA THR A 649 1.21 1.35 -30.61
C THR A 649 -0.12 0.62 -30.59
N LYS A 650 -0.24 -0.39 -29.72
CA LYS A 650 -1.45 -1.23 -29.58
C LYS A 650 -1.99 -1.09 -28.15
N ILE A 651 -3.27 -0.78 -28.01
CA ILE A 651 -3.91 -0.52 -26.72
C ILE A 651 -5.18 -1.35 -26.60
N LEU A 652 -5.35 -2.01 -25.46
CA LEU A 652 -6.57 -2.72 -25.07
C LEU A 652 -7.22 -1.96 -23.90
N PHE A 653 -8.47 -1.54 -24.05
CA PHE A 653 -9.32 -1.03 -22.97
C PHE A 653 -10.34 -2.10 -22.62
N LEU A 654 -10.30 -2.59 -21.38
CA LEU A 654 -11.27 -3.52 -20.83
C LEU A 654 -12.24 -2.74 -19.92
N LEU A 655 -13.52 -2.78 -20.26
CA LEU A 655 -14.60 -2.17 -19.47
C LEU A 655 -15.43 -3.32 -18.86
N SER A 656 -15.29 -3.54 -17.55
CA SER A 656 -15.94 -4.64 -16.81
C SER A 656 -16.28 -4.19 -15.39
N ASP A 657 -17.11 -4.93 -14.68
CA ASP A 657 -17.33 -4.76 -13.23
C ASP A 657 -16.21 -5.39 -12.38
N GLY A 658 -15.24 -6.04 -13.04
CA GLY A 658 -14.07 -6.66 -12.42
C GLY A 658 -14.32 -8.02 -11.78
N ARG A 659 -15.47 -8.68 -12.07
CA ARG A 659 -15.85 -9.95 -11.43
C ARG A 659 -15.86 -11.12 -12.42
N PRO A 660 -14.72 -11.77 -12.72
CA PRO A 660 -14.71 -12.96 -13.56
C PRO A 660 -15.40 -14.13 -12.84
N GLN A 661 -16.47 -14.65 -13.42
CA GLN A 661 -17.23 -15.77 -12.90
C GLN A 661 -17.92 -16.49 -14.06
N ASP A 662 -17.68 -17.78 -14.26
CA ASP A 662 -18.26 -18.57 -15.36
C ASP A 662 -18.41 -20.05 -14.96
N ARG A 663 -19.27 -20.78 -15.67
CA ARG A 663 -19.54 -22.20 -15.46
C ARG A 663 -18.26 -23.02 -15.67
N GLY A 664 -17.97 -23.92 -14.72
CA GLY A 664 -16.79 -24.79 -14.79
C GLY A 664 -15.53 -24.23 -14.11
N TYR A 665 -15.56 -23.00 -13.57
CA TYR A 665 -14.57 -22.54 -12.58
C TYR A 665 -14.82 -23.13 -11.17
N SER A 666 -16.04 -23.61 -10.90
CA SER A 666 -16.51 -24.09 -9.59
C SER A 666 -16.34 -25.60 -9.39
N ARG A 667 -15.14 -26.08 -9.02
CA ARG A 667 -15.00 -27.45 -8.47
C ARG A 667 -14.76 -27.51 -6.96
N LYS A 668 -14.29 -26.45 -6.27
CA LYS A 668 -13.97 -26.50 -4.83
C LYS A 668 -13.83 -25.11 -4.15
N GLY A 669 -14.90 -24.34 -3.91
CA GLY A 669 -14.93 -23.23 -2.93
C GLY A 669 -14.00 -22.00 -3.13
N ALA A 670 -12.94 -22.10 -3.93
CA ALA A 670 -11.94 -21.09 -4.29
C ALA A 670 -12.17 -20.58 -5.73
N GLU A 671 -13.42 -20.20 -5.99
CA GLU A 671 -13.98 -20.08 -7.35
C GLU A 671 -13.66 -18.76 -8.04
N LYS A 672 -13.41 -17.70 -7.26
CA LYS A 672 -13.08 -16.36 -7.78
C LYS A 672 -11.61 -16.24 -8.15
N GLU A 673 -10.73 -16.84 -7.36
CA GLU A 673 -9.28 -16.68 -7.52
C GLU A 673 -8.79 -17.29 -8.83
N TYR A 674 -9.23 -18.50 -9.19
CA TYR A 674 -8.85 -19.13 -10.46
C TYR A 674 -9.15 -18.24 -11.68
N ALA A 675 -10.35 -17.65 -11.72
CA ALA A 675 -10.79 -16.82 -12.83
C ALA A 675 -10.06 -15.46 -12.87
N VAL A 676 -9.73 -14.90 -11.70
CA VAL A 676 -8.87 -13.71 -11.57
C VAL A 676 -7.45 -14.00 -12.06
N GLN A 677 -6.88 -15.15 -11.70
CA GLN A 677 -5.51 -15.53 -12.08
C GLN A 677 -5.40 -15.81 -13.59
N ASP A 678 -6.36 -16.49 -14.21
CA ASP A 678 -6.36 -16.65 -15.68
C ASP A 678 -6.49 -15.29 -16.40
N THR A 679 -7.30 -14.37 -15.87
CA THR A 679 -7.43 -13.01 -16.40
C THR A 679 -6.13 -12.21 -16.25
N HIS A 680 -5.48 -12.30 -15.08
CA HIS A 680 -4.20 -11.66 -14.82
C HIS A 680 -3.13 -12.14 -15.80
N MET A 681 -3.04 -13.46 -16.01
CA MET A 681 -2.12 -14.05 -16.98
C MET A 681 -2.39 -13.57 -18.40
N ALA A 682 -3.66 -13.49 -18.82
CA ALA A 682 -4.02 -12.96 -20.14
C ALA A 682 -3.59 -11.48 -20.33
N LEU A 683 -3.63 -10.66 -19.26
CA LEU A 683 -3.14 -9.27 -19.29
C LEU A 683 -1.60 -9.18 -19.33
N LEU A 684 -0.90 -10.07 -18.61
CA LEU A 684 0.55 -10.18 -18.70
C LEU A 684 1.00 -10.61 -20.11
N GLU A 685 0.30 -11.56 -20.72
CA GLU A 685 0.51 -11.96 -22.12
C GLU A 685 0.33 -10.77 -23.06
N ALA A 686 -0.67 -9.92 -22.83
CA ALA A 686 -0.87 -8.68 -23.59
C ALA A 686 0.37 -7.79 -23.55
N LYS A 687 0.90 -7.57 -22.34
CA LYS A 687 2.08 -6.74 -22.10
C LYS A 687 3.33 -7.31 -22.77
N GLN A 688 3.54 -8.62 -22.70
CA GLN A 688 4.65 -9.31 -23.38
C GLN A 688 4.57 -9.15 -24.90
N LYS A 689 3.37 -9.13 -25.47
CA LYS A 689 3.11 -8.91 -26.90
C LYS A 689 3.14 -7.43 -27.32
N GLY A 690 3.55 -6.53 -26.42
CA GLY A 690 3.64 -5.10 -26.69
C GLY A 690 2.30 -4.37 -26.75
N CYS A 691 1.21 -5.01 -26.31
CA CYS A 691 -0.10 -4.39 -26.15
C CYS A 691 -0.21 -3.77 -24.75
N ARG A 692 -0.61 -2.50 -24.66
CA ARG A 692 -0.87 -1.83 -23.38
C ARG A 692 -2.32 -2.05 -22.97
N SER A 693 -2.56 -2.74 -21.88
CA SER A 693 -3.91 -2.93 -21.33
C SER A 693 -4.25 -1.88 -20.27
N HIS A 694 -5.45 -1.32 -20.35
CA HIS A 694 -6.06 -0.47 -19.32
C HIS A 694 -7.39 -1.11 -18.92
N THR A 695 -7.59 -1.31 -17.63
CA THR A 695 -8.79 -1.95 -17.06
C THR A 695 -9.52 -0.93 -16.22
N GLU A 696 -10.77 -0.60 -16.57
CA GLU A 696 -11.64 0.21 -15.72
C GLU A 696 -12.71 -0.70 -15.12
N ALA A 697 -12.75 -0.73 -13.78
CA ALA A 697 -13.79 -1.41 -13.02
C ALA A 697 -14.89 -0.39 -12.67
N THR A 698 -16.12 -0.61 -13.14
CA THR A 698 -17.28 0.18 -12.69
C THR A 698 -17.77 -0.36 -11.35
N ASN A 699 -17.14 0.03 -10.24
CA ASN A 699 -17.66 -0.15 -8.88
C ASN A 699 -17.97 1.21 -8.25
#